data_AF-A0A7W7GP33-F1
#
_entry.id   AF-A0A7W7GP33-F1
#
_cell.length_a   1.000
_cell.length_b   1.000
_cell.length_c   1.000
_cell.angle_alpha   90.00
_cell.angle_beta   90.00
_cell.angle_gamma   90.00
#
_symmetry.space_group_name_H-M   'P 1'
#
loop_
_entity.id
_entity.type
_entity.pdbx_description
1 polymer ?
#
loop_
_entity_poly.entity_id
_entity_poly.type
_entity_poly.pdbx_seq_one_letter_code
_entity_poly.pdbx_strand_id
1 'polypeptide(L)'
;MSEQQFPRFARLRAGTTGSAESERPDPAAWVSSLGSGAENDTMLRFAPSELNSIDVTHGNTSGLSQLMLGRRTRISTLLSDEAAREQALHVSLDLRAKVRELSEERGIDVGALAVGVASWTAVEDGRRERRSAPVLLARLALTMRRGARGRDEMEIQIVERAQLNPALVRNLARHHDIHLDPERYQHAAYAMARLEPGPALALLREQAAGLNDLQVDERLLVSTFADLGDTARVPEDLSTLPVVQALYDAGTGMVPRPEPLGDSGAGPLDERAPEDERLVLDADASQQAVLDHALAGRSLLVDTAPGTGQTQTAVNLAAGLAWQGRRVVVVSERYAALEDVHARLETAGLREICLDVPAHPDPEQLRRQLVASVLRAERAEDPQPQTMHAQLTEARRRLDEHVGSLHHVRPRWGCSPYQAMQALAALTSLPQPPATTVRLRRSVLDATVNRQAIGEMLLRAGTLGAFAAASTESRWFGARVRNVQETEAASELVEQISEQLVRTRGTVESAAREVGLRSGSTAADWAEQANLFGAVRESLGTFLPEVYDRDVPGMVAATASSAWRRANLVEMSSVARSRMRRAAKEVVRPGVHPSDLHAALTEVEDQKRRWDRWSVDGVGERIAAPSRSDAMVEETSQLLEMLERLEGVLAPEQVDGAPLAQRDVDELAALVDGLVADRDTLASLPERTLVLDELRERGLTELLEDLHRRQVPTGALVTELELAWWQSALEAMISGDDFLAMMDGDSLSGMEAAFCRLDRGQIDSGPARLRWALTRRWQEGIRQYRADASVLRNLLRQGTPTVGSLATITPELMQTLTPVITTSPMALTEFPDDWSADVVILLEAESTSLATAMGALTRAPQVVAFGDPVLGRPQPFQVSVDPTATAGPLRPLTSARDGLADVLPRLMLHTVHRGLERTLVRLISNAAYEGALDAVPAAGELTGRDRPVTARYLEDGTGIPLTGGDAVVSTAAEVGASVEAVFEHIRHRPDESLAVITVSEQHARKVAAAVQATAAKNPWAAEFFARGRGEDDAREPFVVAPVVRAAGIVRDAVVVTPGYGRTPHGRVVHHFGAFSEHDGRSMVALAFTRARRRMHLVSALRASDLDPERLEGGALDFYRILQAYLGEPARPPQTTLPNPLVQDLKDRLDQHGAGVWPLYGGQIDLAAWHPRRGAPLALTADGSDWYAQLPVRERTRTRVEQLHARGWQTATMWTIDVFADPETLADRYAATLRLDEPDEEEFDESGAR
;
A
#
# COMPACT_ATOMS: atom_id res chain seq x y z
N MET A 1 -17.88 14.84 -24.19
CA MET A 1 -18.35 14.48 -25.55
C MET A 1 -18.50 15.76 -26.38
N SER A 2 -18.14 15.77 -27.66
CA SER A 2 -18.21 16.96 -28.52
C SER A 2 -19.61 17.18 -29.10
N GLU A 3 -19.97 18.44 -29.33
CA GLU A 3 -21.28 18.96 -29.78
C GLU A 3 -21.89 18.37 -31.08
N GLN A 4 -21.28 17.36 -31.70
CA GLN A 4 -21.59 16.96 -33.07
C GLN A 4 -22.64 15.84 -33.23
N GLN A 5 -23.15 15.23 -32.15
CA GLN A 5 -23.99 14.02 -32.28
C GLN A 5 -25.52 14.24 -32.15
N PHE A 6 -26.04 15.48 -32.06
CA PHE A 6 -27.49 15.74 -32.12
C PHE A 6 -27.86 16.94 -33.04
N PRO A 7 -28.20 16.71 -34.33
CA PRO A 7 -28.61 17.77 -35.25
C PRO A 7 -29.97 18.42 -34.93
N ARG A 8 -30.74 17.86 -33.98
CA ARG A 8 -32.06 18.37 -33.58
C ARG A 8 -32.04 19.37 -32.42
N PHE A 9 -30.99 19.39 -31.58
CA PHE A 9 -30.85 20.38 -30.51
C PHE A 9 -30.18 21.67 -30.97
N ALA A 10 -29.25 21.60 -31.94
CA ALA A 10 -28.62 22.79 -32.52
C ALA A 10 -29.61 23.71 -33.25
N ARG A 11 -30.71 23.18 -33.80
CA ARG A 11 -31.77 23.99 -34.44
C ARG A 11 -32.75 24.62 -33.46
N LEU A 12 -32.86 24.12 -32.23
CA LEU A 12 -33.61 24.78 -31.16
C LEU A 12 -32.81 25.94 -30.54
N ARG A 13 -31.47 25.85 -30.51
CA ARG A 13 -30.59 26.97 -30.09
C ARG A 13 -30.45 28.08 -31.14
N ALA A 14 -30.57 27.78 -32.44
CA ALA A 14 -30.40 28.76 -33.51
C ALA A 14 -31.71 29.51 -33.90
N GLY A 15 -32.86 29.12 -33.36
CA GLY A 15 -34.18 29.68 -33.71
C GLY A 15 -34.63 30.88 -32.87
N THR A 16 -33.89 31.25 -31.82
CA THR A 16 -34.24 32.35 -30.90
C THR A 16 -33.25 33.50 -31.00
N THR A 17 -33.03 34.00 -32.21
CA THR A 17 -32.50 35.36 -32.42
C THR A 17 -33.67 36.34 -32.55
N GLY A 18 -34.42 36.44 -31.46
CA GLY A 18 -35.40 37.49 -31.22
C GLY A 18 -35.11 38.05 -29.83
N SER A 19 -34.80 39.34 -29.77
CA SER A 19 -34.53 40.11 -28.56
C SER A 19 -35.76 40.18 -27.63
N ALA A 20 -36.01 39.12 -26.89
CA ALA A 20 -36.76 39.15 -25.66
C ALA A 20 -35.77 38.84 -24.54
N GLU A 21 -35.72 39.69 -23.51
CA GLU A 21 -35.17 39.30 -22.21
C GLU A 21 -35.89 38.01 -21.82
N SER A 22 -35.23 36.86 -22.00
CA SER A 22 -35.78 35.59 -21.55
C SER A 22 -35.73 35.64 -20.04
N GLU A 23 -36.84 36.02 -19.41
CA GLU A 23 -37.08 35.79 -17.98
C GLU A 23 -36.62 34.37 -17.65
N ARG A 24 -35.74 34.24 -16.64
CA ARG A 24 -35.35 32.91 -16.17
C ARG A 24 -36.61 32.17 -15.75
N PRO A 25 -36.75 30.87 -16.08
CA PRO A 25 -37.91 30.12 -15.65
C PRO A 25 -37.97 30.12 -14.12
N ASP A 26 -39.16 30.29 -13.55
CA ASP A 26 -39.40 30.08 -12.13
C ASP A 26 -38.75 28.76 -11.66
N PRO A 27 -37.97 28.73 -10.56
CA PRO A 27 -37.37 27.51 -10.02
C PRO A 27 -38.32 26.31 -9.94
N ALA A 28 -39.60 26.51 -9.61
CA ALA A 28 -40.59 25.43 -9.59
C ALA A 28 -40.90 24.89 -11.00
N ALA A 29 -41.03 25.78 -11.99
CA ALA A 29 -41.21 25.41 -13.39
C ALA A 29 -39.97 24.69 -13.96
N TRP A 30 -38.76 25.08 -13.54
CA TRP A 30 -37.53 24.40 -13.92
C TRP A 30 -37.49 22.96 -13.39
N VAL A 31 -37.78 22.73 -12.10
CA VAL A 31 -37.79 21.36 -11.55
C VAL A 31 -38.84 20.48 -12.23
N SER A 32 -40.04 21.02 -12.48
CA SER A 32 -41.07 20.30 -13.24
C SER A 32 -40.60 19.91 -14.65
N SER A 33 -39.76 20.75 -15.29
CA SER A 33 -39.18 20.48 -16.61
C SER A 33 -38.18 19.32 -16.65
N LEU A 34 -37.59 18.94 -15.50
CA LEU A 34 -36.65 17.82 -15.39
C LEU A 34 -37.34 16.45 -15.62
N GLY A 35 -38.65 16.38 -15.37
CA GLY A 35 -39.49 15.20 -15.60
C GLY A 35 -39.35 14.10 -14.53
N SER A 36 -40.45 13.45 -14.14
CA SER A 36 -40.49 12.46 -13.04
C SER A 36 -39.88 11.10 -13.39
N GLY A 37 -39.53 10.84 -14.65
CA GLY A 37 -39.02 9.54 -15.12
C GLY A 37 -40.06 8.41 -15.16
N ALA A 38 -41.30 8.65 -14.70
CA ALA A 38 -42.38 7.69 -14.81
C ALA A 38 -43.13 7.83 -16.15
N GLU A 39 -43.47 6.69 -16.75
CA GLU A 39 -44.03 6.66 -18.10
C GLU A 39 -45.55 6.89 -18.16
N ASN A 40 -46.28 6.61 -17.08
CA ASN A 40 -47.73 6.78 -17.00
C ASN A 40 -48.18 7.17 -15.60
N ASP A 41 -48.98 8.23 -15.52
CA ASP A 41 -49.69 8.62 -14.30
C ASP A 41 -50.94 7.75 -14.13
N THR A 42 -50.79 6.60 -13.44
CA THR A 42 -51.92 5.71 -13.10
C THR A 42 -52.94 6.37 -12.17
N MET A 43 -52.62 7.51 -11.55
CA MET A 43 -53.56 8.25 -10.71
C MET A 43 -54.48 9.16 -11.53
N LEU A 44 -54.11 9.61 -12.74
CA LEU A 44 -54.93 10.48 -13.60
C LEU A 44 -55.27 9.89 -14.99
N ARG A 45 -54.61 8.80 -15.39
CA ARG A 45 -54.72 8.16 -16.71
C ARG A 45 -54.91 6.64 -16.60
N PHE A 46 -55.70 6.20 -15.63
CA PHE A 46 -56.00 4.78 -15.43
C PHE A 46 -56.98 4.24 -16.48
N ALA A 47 -56.51 3.31 -17.30
CA ALA A 47 -57.32 2.57 -18.26
C ALA A 47 -57.35 1.08 -17.86
N PRO A 48 -58.41 0.60 -17.19
CA PRO A 48 -58.48 -0.78 -16.73
C PRO A 48 -58.58 -1.76 -17.91
N SER A 49 -57.74 -2.79 -17.91
CA SER A 49 -57.68 -3.90 -18.86
C SER A 49 -57.62 -5.24 -18.13
N GLU A 50 -57.86 -6.35 -18.85
CA GLU A 50 -57.70 -7.72 -18.32
C GLU A 50 -56.23 -8.07 -18.02
N LEU A 51 -55.26 -7.25 -18.46
CA LEU A 51 -53.84 -7.44 -18.20
C LEU A 51 -53.36 -6.63 -16.98
N ASN A 52 -54.06 -5.56 -16.59
CA ASN A 52 -53.60 -4.66 -15.53
C ASN A 52 -54.46 -4.55 -14.28
N SER A 53 -55.65 -5.13 -14.28
CA SER A 53 -56.57 -4.98 -13.17
C SER A 53 -57.40 -6.24 -12.95
N ILE A 54 -57.73 -6.51 -11.69
CA ILE A 54 -58.68 -7.55 -11.30
C ILE A 54 -59.97 -6.85 -10.89
N ASP A 55 -61.03 -7.08 -11.65
CA ASP A 55 -62.36 -6.53 -11.33
C ASP A 55 -63.09 -7.41 -10.31
N VAL A 56 -63.31 -6.86 -9.12
CA VAL A 56 -64.04 -7.53 -8.02
C VAL A 56 -65.41 -6.91 -7.77
N THR A 57 -65.88 -6.02 -8.65
CA THR A 57 -67.16 -5.29 -8.51
C THR A 57 -68.36 -6.23 -8.35
N HIS A 58 -68.35 -7.35 -9.07
CA HIS A 58 -69.41 -8.37 -9.04
C HIS A 58 -69.00 -9.65 -8.29
N GLY A 59 -68.04 -9.54 -7.36
CA GLY A 59 -67.58 -10.67 -6.54
C GLY A 59 -68.64 -11.25 -5.61
N ASN A 60 -68.38 -12.46 -5.10
CA ASN A 60 -69.26 -13.13 -4.12
C ASN A 60 -69.45 -12.26 -2.87
N THR A 61 -70.69 -12.05 -2.45
CA THR A 61 -71.08 -11.19 -1.33
C THR A 61 -70.33 -11.50 -0.03
N SER A 62 -70.09 -12.79 0.26
CA SER A 62 -69.35 -13.20 1.46
C SER A 62 -67.86 -12.79 1.40
N GLY A 63 -67.22 -13.00 0.25
CA GLY A 63 -65.82 -12.60 0.03
C GLY A 63 -65.66 -11.07 0.03
N LEU A 64 -66.56 -10.36 -0.65
CA LEU A 64 -66.52 -8.89 -0.72
C LEU A 64 -66.71 -8.27 0.67
N SER A 65 -67.64 -8.80 1.48
CA SER A 65 -67.84 -8.34 2.87
C SER A 65 -66.60 -8.54 3.74
N GLN A 66 -65.89 -9.67 3.58
CA GLN A 66 -64.62 -9.91 4.28
C GLN A 66 -63.54 -8.92 3.86
N LEU A 67 -63.39 -8.66 2.56
CA LEU A 67 -62.43 -7.71 2.02
C LEU A 67 -62.70 -6.29 2.52
N MET A 68 -63.97 -5.84 2.49
CA MET A 68 -64.38 -4.50 2.95
C MET A 68 -64.23 -4.28 4.46
N LEU A 69 -64.08 -5.35 5.24
CA LEU A 69 -63.73 -5.33 6.66
C LEU A 69 -62.21 -5.41 6.90
N GLY A 70 -61.39 -5.39 5.85
CA GLY A 70 -59.92 -5.49 5.94
C GLY A 70 -59.40 -6.89 6.29
N ARG A 71 -60.21 -7.95 6.11
CA ARG A 71 -59.79 -9.33 6.37
C ARG A 71 -59.06 -9.93 5.16
N ARG A 72 -58.09 -10.81 5.42
CA ARG A 72 -57.45 -11.62 4.37
C ARG A 72 -58.49 -12.45 3.63
N THR A 73 -58.61 -12.22 2.34
CA THR A 73 -59.65 -12.82 1.50
C THR A 73 -59.01 -13.47 0.29
N ARG A 74 -59.36 -14.72 0.00
CA ARG A 74 -58.80 -15.45 -1.16
C ARG A 74 -59.44 -14.99 -2.45
N ILE A 75 -58.66 -14.88 -3.53
CA ILE A 75 -59.20 -14.61 -4.86
C ILE A 75 -60.25 -15.67 -5.26
N SER A 76 -60.02 -16.93 -4.89
CA SER A 76 -60.96 -18.04 -5.11
C SER A 76 -62.30 -17.90 -4.35
N THR A 77 -62.35 -17.09 -3.29
CA THR A 77 -63.58 -16.78 -2.55
C THR A 77 -64.28 -15.54 -3.09
N LEU A 78 -63.54 -14.63 -3.74
CA LEU A 78 -64.06 -13.39 -4.34
C LEU A 78 -64.70 -13.65 -5.71
N LEU A 79 -64.06 -14.48 -6.54
CA LEU A 79 -64.49 -14.74 -7.91
C LEU A 79 -65.06 -16.15 -8.03
N SER A 80 -66.32 -16.23 -8.45
CA SER A 80 -67.08 -17.50 -8.56
C SER A 80 -66.84 -18.22 -9.90
N ASP A 81 -66.51 -17.47 -10.95
CA ASP A 81 -66.29 -18.00 -12.31
C ASP A 81 -64.87 -18.54 -12.49
N GLU A 82 -64.74 -19.71 -13.12
CA GLU A 82 -63.46 -20.40 -13.24
C GLU A 82 -62.49 -19.70 -14.20
N ALA A 83 -62.99 -19.18 -15.33
CA ALA A 83 -62.17 -18.42 -16.29
C ALA A 83 -61.71 -17.08 -15.69
N ALA A 84 -62.61 -16.35 -15.02
CA ALA A 84 -62.27 -15.12 -14.31
C ALA A 84 -61.24 -15.36 -13.18
N ARG A 85 -61.33 -16.50 -12.49
CA ARG A 85 -60.37 -16.86 -11.43
C ARG A 85 -58.99 -17.22 -11.99
N GLU A 86 -58.92 -17.93 -13.10
CA GLU A 86 -57.64 -18.26 -13.77
C GLU A 86 -56.94 -16.99 -14.26
N GLN A 87 -57.69 -16.08 -14.90
CA GLN A 87 -57.18 -14.79 -15.33
C GLN A 87 -56.73 -13.92 -14.14
N ALA A 88 -57.56 -13.82 -13.09
CA ALA A 88 -57.22 -13.06 -11.89
C ALA A 88 -55.98 -13.62 -11.18
N LEU A 89 -55.76 -14.94 -11.20
CA LEU A 89 -54.54 -15.53 -10.65
C LEU A 89 -53.32 -15.09 -11.45
N HIS A 90 -53.36 -15.13 -12.78
CA HIS A 90 -52.26 -14.68 -13.63
C HIS A 90 -51.92 -13.21 -13.39
N VAL A 91 -52.92 -12.33 -13.50
CA VAL A 91 -52.77 -10.89 -13.26
C VAL A 91 -52.30 -10.61 -11.82
N SER A 92 -52.77 -11.35 -10.82
CA SER A 92 -52.32 -11.17 -9.44
C SER A 92 -50.84 -11.49 -9.23
N LEU A 93 -50.27 -12.43 -9.99
CA LEU A 93 -48.85 -12.74 -9.95
C LEU A 93 -48.04 -11.60 -10.57
N ASP A 94 -48.49 -11.05 -11.69
CA ASP A 94 -47.85 -9.91 -12.35
C ASP A 94 -47.95 -8.64 -11.49
N LEU A 95 -49.11 -8.35 -10.91
CA LEU A 95 -49.31 -7.27 -9.95
C LEU A 95 -48.39 -7.43 -8.74
N ARG A 96 -48.31 -8.62 -8.15
CA ARG A 96 -47.43 -8.89 -7.02
C ARG A 96 -45.96 -8.72 -7.40
N ALA A 97 -45.55 -9.19 -8.57
CA ALA A 97 -44.19 -8.99 -9.07
C ALA A 97 -43.88 -7.50 -9.25
N LYS A 98 -44.82 -6.71 -9.76
CA LYS A 98 -44.66 -5.27 -9.99
C LYS A 98 -44.67 -4.43 -8.73
N VAL A 99 -45.54 -4.78 -7.76
CA VAL A 99 -45.54 -4.18 -6.43
C VAL A 99 -44.19 -4.39 -5.76
N ARG A 100 -43.65 -5.61 -5.85
CA ARG A 100 -42.33 -5.94 -5.30
C ARG A 100 -41.20 -5.20 -6.03
N GLU A 101 -41.21 -5.21 -7.37
CA GLU A 101 -40.25 -4.47 -8.21
C GLU A 101 -40.16 -3.00 -7.79
N LEU A 102 -41.29 -2.30 -7.72
CA LEU A 102 -41.31 -0.87 -7.38
C LEU A 102 -41.02 -0.60 -5.90
N SER A 103 -41.42 -1.49 -5.00
CA SER A 103 -41.03 -1.39 -3.59
C SER A 103 -39.52 -1.53 -3.40
N GLU A 104 -38.87 -2.46 -4.10
CA GLU A 104 -37.43 -2.72 -3.99
C GLU A 104 -36.59 -1.68 -4.75
N GLU A 105 -37.01 -1.31 -5.98
CA GLU A 105 -36.25 -0.44 -6.88
C GLU A 105 -36.54 1.06 -6.75
N ARG A 106 -37.68 1.43 -6.16
CA ARG A 106 -38.14 2.82 -6.03
C ARG A 106 -38.57 3.19 -4.60
N GLY A 107 -38.67 2.22 -3.69
CA GLY A 107 -39.10 2.45 -2.31
C GLY A 107 -40.54 2.95 -2.20
N ILE A 108 -41.43 2.56 -3.13
CA ILE A 108 -42.85 2.91 -3.14
C ILE A 108 -43.73 1.67 -3.13
N ASP A 109 -44.78 1.70 -2.32
CA ASP A 109 -45.88 0.74 -2.45
C ASP A 109 -46.86 1.24 -3.52
N VAL A 110 -47.27 0.37 -4.43
CA VAL A 110 -48.21 0.69 -5.50
C VAL A 110 -49.48 -0.17 -5.45
N GLY A 111 -49.55 -1.19 -4.60
CA GLY A 111 -50.70 -2.10 -4.57
C GLY A 111 -51.93 -1.43 -3.96
N ALA A 112 -53.02 -1.31 -4.72
CA ALA A 112 -54.25 -0.71 -4.19
C ALA A 112 -55.54 -1.21 -4.85
N LEU A 113 -56.62 -1.13 -4.08
CA LEU A 113 -58.00 -1.23 -4.50
C LEU A 113 -58.47 0.17 -4.90
N ALA A 114 -58.68 0.38 -6.20
CA ALA A 114 -59.40 1.53 -6.71
C ALA A 114 -60.89 1.36 -6.42
N VAL A 115 -61.44 2.33 -5.70
CA VAL A 115 -62.84 2.39 -5.29
C VAL A 115 -63.49 3.56 -6.04
N GLY A 116 -64.21 3.21 -7.09
CA GLY A 116 -64.78 4.12 -8.07
C GLY A 116 -63.75 4.69 -9.04
N VAL A 117 -64.19 4.98 -10.27
CA VAL A 117 -63.38 5.59 -11.32
C VAL A 117 -64.10 6.81 -11.86
N ALA A 118 -63.45 7.98 -11.80
CA ALA A 118 -63.91 9.23 -12.38
C ALA A 118 -63.26 9.46 -13.75
N SER A 119 -64.05 9.76 -14.78
CA SER A 119 -63.54 10.15 -16.10
C SER A 119 -64.11 11.50 -16.53
N TRP A 120 -63.27 12.36 -17.10
CA TRP A 120 -63.64 13.70 -17.58
C TRP A 120 -62.71 14.13 -18.72
N THR A 121 -63.05 15.23 -19.41
CA THR A 121 -62.18 15.79 -20.45
C THR A 121 -61.36 16.94 -19.88
N ALA A 122 -60.02 16.86 -19.99
CA ALA A 122 -59.10 17.93 -19.61
C ALA A 122 -58.55 18.64 -20.86
N VAL A 123 -58.21 19.92 -20.72
CA VAL A 123 -57.51 20.71 -21.76
C VAL A 123 -56.15 21.12 -21.21
N GLU A 124 -55.08 20.54 -21.75
CA GLU A 124 -53.69 20.87 -21.42
C GLU A 124 -52.92 21.20 -22.71
N ASP A 125 -52.11 22.25 -22.70
CA ASP A 125 -51.32 22.70 -23.87
C ASP A 125 -52.13 22.84 -25.18
N GLY A 126 -53.41 23.23 -25.06
CA GLY A 126 -54.33 23.36 -26.19
C GLY A 126 -54.84 22.04 -26.78
N ARG A 127 -54.54 20.88 -26.17
CA ARG A 127 -55.04 19.56 -26.55
C ARG A 127 -56.13 19.09 -25.58
N ARG A 128 -57.23 18.56 -26.13
CA ARG A 128 -58.27 17.86 -25.36
C ARG A 128 -57.85 16.41 -25.16
N GLU A 129 -57.74 15.99 -23.92
CA GLU A 129 -57.41 14.61 -23.55
C GLU A 129 -58.44 14.09 -22.53
N ARG A 130 -58.88 12.84 -22.68
CA ARG A 130 -59.78 12.20 -21.72
C ARG A 130 -58.96 11.68 -20.55
N ARG A 131 -59.28 12.13 -19.34
CA ARG A 131 -58.68 11.67 -18.08
C ARG A 131 -59.56 10.61 -17.42
N SER A 132 -58.93 9.71 -16.68
CA SER A 132 -59.59 8.61 -15.96
C SER A 132 -58.79 8.34 -14.69
N ALA A 133 -59.40 8.55 -13.53
CA ALA A 133 -58.73 8.52 -12.23
C ALA A 133 -59.54 7.68 -11.24
N PRO A 134 -58.90 6.81 -10.44
CA PRO A 134 -59.54 6.28 -9.24
C PRO A 134 -60.02 7.42 -8.33
N VAL A 135 -61.18 7.26 -7.71
CA VAL A 135 -61.68 8.27 -6.75
C VAL A 135 -61.03 8.04 -5.38
N LEU A 136 -61.23 6.84 -4.83
CA LEU A 136 -60.65 6.40 -3.57
C LEU A 136 -59.66 5.27 -3.82
N LEU A 137 -58.60 5.21 -3.02
CA LEU A 137 -57.57 4.19 -3.09
C LEU A 137 -57.37 3.58 -1.71
N ALA A 138 -57.60 2.27 -1.59
CA ALA A 138 -57.30 1.53 -0.37
C ALA A 138 -56.11 0.61 -0.61
N ARG A 139 -55.03 0.75 0.16
CA ARG A 139 -53.82 -0.07 0.00
C ARG A 139 -54.11 -1.55 0.22
N LEU A 140 -53.48 -2.39 -0.61
CA LEU A 140 -53.68 -3.84 -0.59
C LEU A 140 -52.36 -4.59 -0.41
N ALA A 141 -52.35 -5.55 0.50
CA ALA A 141 -51.33 -6.60 0.54
C ALA A 141 -51.74 -7.79 -0.34
N LEU A 142 -50.82 -8.25 -1.18
CA LEU A 142 -50.96 -9.41 -2.08
C LEU A 142 -50.05 -10.56 -1.57
N THR A 143 -50.64 -11.52 -0.85
CA THR A 143 -49.88 -12.58 -0.17
C THR A 143 -50.15 -13.94 -0.81
N MET A 144 -49.09 -14.76 -0.98
CA MET A 144 -49.22 -16.13 -1.51
C MET A 144 -49.16 -17.15 -0.39
N ARG A 145 -50.24 -17.90 -0.21
CA ARG A 145 -50.33 -18.95 0.79
C ARG A 145 -50.11 -20.32 0.17
N ARG A 146 -49.14 -21.07 0.71
CA ARG A 146 -48.96 -22.48 0.36
C ARG A 146 -50.12 -23.30 0.93
N GLY A 147 -50.95 -23.88 0.06
CA GLY A 147 -52.05 -24.73 0.47
C GLY A 147 -51.60 -26.09 0.98
N ALA A 148 -52.39 -26.72 1.86
CA ALA A 148 -52.12 -28.04 2.45
C ALA A 148 -52.04 -29.21 1.42
N ARG A 149 -52.39 -28.95 0.14
CA ARG A 149 -52.30 -29.89 -0.99
C ARG A 149 -51.27 -29.48 -2.05
N GLY A 150 -50.38 -28.53 -1.74
CA GLY A 150 -49.35 -28.05 -2.67
C GLY A 150 -49.84 -27.14 -3.80
N ARG A 151 -51.10 -26.65 -3.74
CA ARG A 151 -51.57 -25.56 -4.61
C ARG A 151 -51.44 -24.25 -3.86
N ASP A 152 -50.75 -23.29 -4.46
CA ASP A 152 -50.64 -21.95 -3.91
C ASP A 152 -51.95 -21.18 -4.17
N GLU A 153 -52.44 -20.45 -3.16
CA GLU A 153 -53.62 -19.58 -3.25
C GLU A 153 -53.20 -18.13 -2.97
N MET A 154 -53.68 -17.19 -3.80
CA MET A 154 -53.48 -15.75 -3.60
C MET A 154 -54.55 -15.18 -2.64
N GLU A 155 -54.09 -14.51 -1.59
CA GLU A 155 -54.90 -13.78 -0.61
C GLU A 155 -54.67 -12.27 -0.75
N ILE A 156 -55.75 -11.50 -0.77
CA ILE A 156 -55.73 -10.03 -0.79
C ILE A 156 -56.28 -9.46 0.52
N GLN A 157 -55.70 -8.37 1.01
CA GLN A 157 -56.10 -7.73 2.26
C GLN A 157 -55.97 -6.21 2.15
N ILE A 158 -57.01 -5.46 2.55
CA ILE A 158 -56.92 -4.01 2.74
C ILE A 158 -56.11 -3.76 4.03
N VAL A 159 -54.96 -3.10 3.88
CA VAL A 159 -54.03 -2.82 4.99
C VAL A 159 -54.22 -1.42 5.57
N GLU A 160 -54.74 -0.49 4.78
CA GLU A 160 -54.97 0.90 5.20
C GLU A 160 -56.38 1.39 4.82
N ARG A 161 -56.81 2.47 5.49
CA ARG A 161 -58.08 3.11 5.15
C ARG A 161 -58.01 3.73 3.77
N ALA A 162 -59.08 3.61 2.99
CA ALA A 162 -59.23 4.25 1.70
C ALA A 162 -59.01 5.76 1.81
N GLN A 163 -58.12 6.31 0.98
CA GLN A 163 -57.83 7.74 0.89
C GLN A 163 -58.31 8.28 -0.45
N LEU A 164 -58.65 9.57 -0.48
CA LEU A 164 -58.97 10.27 -1.73
C LEU A 164 -57.71 10.34 -2.59
N ASN A 165 -57.84 10.04 -3.88
CA ASN A 165 -56.73 10.07 -4.81
C ASN A 165 -56.07 11.47 -4.83
N PRO A 166 -54.82 11.62 -4.35
CA PRO A 166 -54.18 12.91 -4.20
C PRO A 166 -53.89 13.60 -5.53
N ALA A 167 -53.62 12.85 -6.61
CA ALA A 167 -53.43 13.43 -7.93
C ALA A 167 -54.73 14.01 -8.49
N LEU A 168 -55.87 13.35 -8.24
CA LEU A 168 -57.19 13.87 -8.56
C LEU A 168 -57.45 15.20 -7.83
N VAL A 169 -57.16 15.26 -6.53
CA VAL A 169 -57.28 16.50 -5.72
C VAL A 169 -56.44 17.63 -6.32
N ARG A 170 -55.15 17.38 -6.59
CA ARG A 170 -54.26 18.40 -7.15
C ARG A 170 -54.68 18.84 -8.54
N ASN A 171 -55.10 17.91 -9.40
CA ASN A 171 -55.53 18.25 -10.77
C ASN A 171 -56.79 19.12 -10.77
N LEU A 172 -57.78 18.75 -9.95
CA LEU A 172 -59.03 19.50 -9.82
C LEU A 172 -58.81 20.89 -9.20
N ALA A 173 -57.94 21.01 -8.21
CA ALA A 173 -57.59 22.31 -7.63
C ALA A 173 -56.84 23.19 -8.66
N ARG A 174 -55.80 22.65 -9.32
CA ARG A 174 -54.95 23.42 -10.25
C ARG A 174 -55.66 23.86 -11.53
N HIS A 175 -56.46 23.00 -12.14
CA HIS A 175 -57.04 23.26 -13.47
C HIS A 175 -58.52 23.66 -13.44
N HIS A 176 -59.21 23.37 -12.34
CA HIS A 176 -60.66 23.54 -12.25
C HIS A 176 -61.12 24.33 -11.00
N ASP A 177 -60.19 24.79 -10.14
CA ASP A 177 -60.47 25.52 -8.89
C ASP A 177 -61.38 24.76 -7.89
N ILE A 178 -61.45 23.43 -8.03
CA ILE A 178 -62.26 22.56 -7.16
C ILE A 178 -61.39 22.03 -6.04
N HIS A 179 -61.70 22.43 -4.81
CA HIS A 179 -60.98 22.04 -3.60
C HIS A 179 -61.71 20.92 -2.89
N LEU A 180 -61.10 19.72 -2.87
CA LEU A 180 -61.63 18.55 -2.19
C LEU A 180 -60.95 18.37 -0.83
N ASP A 181 -61.72 18.05 0.21
CA ASP A 181 -61.24 17.80 1.57
C ASP A 181 -61.04 16.30 1.80
N PRO A 182 -59.79 15.77 1.80
CA PRO A 182 -59.53 14.33 1.91
C PRO A 182 -60.12 13.69 3.17
N GLU A 183 -60.12 14.38 4.31
CA GLU A 183 -60.64 13.83 5.57
C GLU A 183 -62.15 13.61 5.48
N ARG A 184 -62.88 14.55 4.86
CA ARG A 184 -64.33 14.41 4.65
C ARG A 184 -64.67 13.20 3.78
N TYR A 185 -63.87 12.95 2.73
CA TYR A 185 -64.06 11.78 1.86
C TYR A 185 -63.76 10.47 2.57
N GLN A 186 -62.68 10.42 3.37
CA GLN A 186 -62.36 9.24 4.17
C GLN A 186 -63.47 8.93 5.20
N HIS A 187 -64.01 9.95 5.88
CA HIS A 187 -65.14 9.76 6.80
C HIS A 187 -66.40 9.27 6.08
N ALA A 188 -66.69 9.80 4.88
CA ALA A 188 -67.83 9.36 4.08
C ALA A 188 -67.68 7.91 3.57
N ALA A 189 -66.45 7.45 3.34
CA ALA A 189 -66.16 6.12 2.81
C ALA A 189 -66.28 4.99 3.86
N TYR A 190 -66.39 5.29 5.16
CA TYR A 190 -66.39 4.27 6.22
C TYR A 190 -67.59 4.36 7.17
N ALA A 191 -68.25 3.22 7.37
CA ALA A 191 -69.29 3.03 8.39
C ALA A 191 -68.89 1.90 9.35
N MET A 192 -68.71 2.20 10.65
CA MET A 192 -68.31 1.23 11.67
C MET A 192 -67.10 0.35 11.25
N ALA A 193 -66.07 0.98 10.67
CA ALA A 193 -64.85 0.37 10.13
C ALA A 193 -64.99 -0.48 8.85
N ARG A 194 -66.20 -0.62 8.28
CA ARG A 194 -66.41 -1.21 6.95
C ARG A 194 -66.34 -0.14 5.87
N LEU A 195 -65.62 -0.44 4.79
CA LEU A 195 -65.55 0.40 3.59
C LEU A 195 -66.88 0.33 2.81
N GLU A 196 -67.52 1.47 2.62
CA GLU A 196 -68.79 1.66 1.90
C GLU A 196 -68.60 2.76 0.84
N PRO A 197 -68.38 2.41 -0.45
CA PRO A 197 -68.01 3.35 -1.51
C PRO A 197 -69.03 4.46 -1.81
N GLY A 198 -70.32 4.11 -1.76
CA GLY A 198 -71.42 4.95 -2.28
C GLY A 198 -71.43 6.41 -1.82
N PRO A 199 -71.36 6.72 -0.50
CA PRO A 199 -71.45 8.09 0.01
C PRO A 199 -70.30 8.98 -0.47
N ALA A 200 -69.07 8.47 -0.52
CA ALA A 200 -67.91 9.23 -0.97
C ALA A 200 -67.96 9.50 -2.49
N LEU A 201 -68.42 8.53 -3.29
CA LEU A 201 -68.61 8.73 -4.73
C LEU A 201 -69.73 9.72 -5.04
N ALA A 202 -70.82 9.70 -4.26
CA ALA A 202 -71.90 10.69 -4.37
C ALA A 202 -71.39 12.10 -4.03
N LEU A 203 -70.55 12.25 -3.00
CA LEU A 203 -69.93 13.52 -2.64
C LEU A 203 -69.08 14.11 -3.77
N LEU A 204 -68.31 13.28 -4.49
CA LEU A 204 -67.57 13.76 -5.67
C LEU A 204 -68.49 14.23 -6.79
N ARG A 205 -69.57 13.50 -7.09
CA ARG A 205 -70.55 13.92 -8.11
C ARG A 205 -71.19 15.27 -7.77
N GLU A 206 -71.43 15.54 -6.48
CA GLU A 206 -71.97 16.81 -6.00
C GLU A 206 -70.95 17.96 -6.10
N GLN A 207 -69.74 17.77 -5.55
CA GLN A 207 -68.72 18.84 -5.48
C GLN A 207 -68.11 19.16 -6.84
N ALA A 208 -68.04 18.18 -7.74
CA ALA A 208 -67.47 18.34 -9.08
C ALA A 208 -68.54 18.42 -10.19
N ALA A 209 -69.79 18.75 -9.83
CA ALA A 209 -70.90 18.89 -10.78
C ALA A 209 -70.66 19.95 -11.88
N GLY A 210 -69.75 20.91 -11.63
CA GLY A 210 -69.35 21.94 -12.59
C GLY A 210 -68.39 21.46 -13.69
N LEU A 211 -67.85 20.23 -13.60
CA LEU A 211 -67.02 19.64 -14.66
C LEU A 211 -67.89 19.09 -15.78
N ASN A 212 -67.66 19.58 -17.00
CA ASN A 212 -68.32 19.02 -18.19
C ASN A 212 -67.86 17.58 -18.43
N ASP A 213 -68.82 16.69 -18.72
CA ASP A 213 -68.62 15.27 -19.03
C ASP A 213 -67.99 14.42 -17.91
N LEU A 214 -68.10 14.83 -16.63
CA LEU A 214 -67.67 13.99 -15.50
C LEU A 214 -68.58 12.76 -15.36
N GLN A 215 -67.99 11.57 -15.47
CA GLN A 215 -68.64 10.30 -15.17
C GLN A 215 -67.93 9.63 -14.00
N VAL A 216 -68.66 9.26 -12.95
CA VAL A 216 -68.12 8.54 -11.79
C VAL A 216 -68.79 7.16 -11.72
N ASP A 217 -68.04 6.12 -12.08
CA ASP A 217 -68.50 4.73 -12.07
C ASP A 217 -68.12 4.05 -10.76
N GLU A 218 -69.04 3.27 -10.18
CA GLU A 218 -68.79 2.48 -8.96
C GLU A 218 -68.15 1.13 -9.34
N ARG A 219 -66.83 1.14 -9.56
CA ARG A 219 -66.02 -0.07 -9.83
C ARG A 219 -65.05 -0.33 -8.69
N LEU A 220 -64.77 -1.61 -8.44
CA LEU A 220 -63.81 -2.09 -7.45
C LEU A 220 -62.70 -2.85 -8.20
N LEU A 221 -61.56 -2.21 -8.35
CA LEU A 221 -60.47 -2.70 -9.22
C LEU A 221 -59.19 -2.84 -8.43
N VAL A 222 -58.62 -4.05 -8.37
CA VAL A 222 -57.30 -4.29 -7.80
C VAL A 222 -56.26 -4.03 -8.88
N SER A 223 -55.36 -3.07 -8.67
CA SER A 223 -54.31 -2.70 -9.64
C SER A 223 -53.15 -1.97 -8.93
N THR A 224 -52.25 -1.39 -9.71
CA THR A 224 -51.10 -0.61 -9.25
C THR A 224 -51.30 0.90 -9.46
N PHE A 225 -51.13 1.66 -8.39
CA PHE A 225 -51.31 3.11 -8.34
C PHE A 225 -50.18 3.74 -7.53
N ALA A 226 -49.52 4.76 -8.09
CA ALA A 226 -48.46 5.50 -7.40
C ALA A 226 -48.69 7.00 -7.56
N ASP A 227 -48.64 7.75 -6.47
CA ASP A 227 -48.59 9.19 -6.56
C ASP A 227 -47.15 9.61 -6.89
N LEU A 228 -46.96 10.14 -8.09
CA LEU A 228 -45.68 10.60 -8.61
C LEU A 228 -45.65 12.13 -8.77
N GLY A 229 -46.59 12.84 -8.12
CA GLY A 229 -46.66 14.30 -8.14
C GLY A 229 -45.41 14.98 -7.59
N ASP A 230 -45.32 16.30 -7.73
CA ASP A 230 -44.15 17.13 -7.38
C ASP A 230 -43.55 16.74 -6.02
N THR A 231 -42.50 15.91 -6.03
CA THR A 231 -41.78 15.48 -4.82
C THR A 231 -40.89 16.58 -4.27
N ALA A 232 -40.66 17.63 -5.06
CA ALA A 232 -39.93 18.81 -4.68
C ALA A 232 -40.84 20.03 -4.76
N ARG A 233 -41.01 20.71 -3.63
CA ARG A 233 -41.39 22.12 -3.63
C ARG A 233 -40.13 22.95 -3.52
N VAL A 234 -39.90 23.77 -4.53
CA VAL A 234 -38.76 24.68 -4.58
C VAL A 234 -39.22 26.04 -4.08
N PRO A 235 -38.61 26.59 -3.02
CA PRO A 235 -38.91 27.96 -2.59
C PRO A 235 -38.55 28.96 -3.70
N GLU A 236 -39.26 30.10 -3.75
CA GLU A 236 -38.88 31.20 -4.65
C GLU A 236 -37.48 31.76 -4.33
N ASP A 237 -37.11 31.77 -3.04
CA ASP A 237 -35.77 32.17 -2.58
C ASP A 237 -34.90 30.94 -2.26
N LEU A 238 -33.83 30.78 -3.03
CA LEU A 238 -32.87 29.70 -2.93
C LEU A 238 -31.60 30.09 -2.16
N SER A 239 -31.53 31.28 -1.56
CA SER A 239 -30.34 31.78 -0.85
C SER A 239 -29.88 30.89 0.30
N THR A 240 -30.80 30.13 0.89
CA THR A 240 -30.54 29.16 1.97
C THR A 240 -30.19 27.75 1.47
N LEU A 241 -30.30 27.51 0.16
CA LEU A 241 -30.08 26.23 -0.50
C LEU A 241 -29.00 26.36 -1.59
N PRO A 242 -27.72 26.57 -1.22
CA PRO A 242 -26.66 26.90 -2.17
C PRO A 242 -26.46 25.85 -3.27
N VAL A 243 -26.67 24.57 -2.95
CA VAL A 243 -26.57 23.48 -3.93
C VAL A 243 -27.71 23.52 -4.94
N VAL A 244 -28.95 23.75 -4.48
CA VAL A 244 -30.12 23.88 -5.36
C VAL A 244 -30.01 25.13 -6.24
N GLN A 245 -29.55 26.24 -5.66
CA GLN A 245 -29.25 27.47 -6.42
C GLN A 245 -28.23 27.19 -7.52
N ALA A 246 -27.13 26.51 -7.21
CA ALA A 246 -26.10 26.18 -8.19
C ALA A 246 -26.62 25.24 -9.30
N LEU A 247 -27.45 24.24 -8.95
CA LEU A 247 -28.10 23.35 -9.94
C LEU A 247 -29.07 24.12 -10.83
N TYR A 248 -29.86 25.04 -10.27
CA TYR A 248 -30.76 25.91 -11.03
C TYR A 248 -29.99 26.83 -11.98
N ASP A 249 -28.88 27.42 -11.51
CA ASP A 249 -28.00 28.24 -12.34
C ASP A 249 -27.38 27.43 -13.49
N ALA A 250 -26.89 26.22 -13.20
CA ALA A 250 -26.40 25.24 -14.19
C ALA A 250 -27.47 24.88 -15.23
N GLY A 251 -28.68 24.54 -14.77
CA GLY A 251 -29.80 24.15 -15.62
C GLY A 251 -30.36 25.28 -16.48
N THR A 252 -30.19 26.54 -16.07
CA THR A 252 -30.66 27.74 -16.79
C THR A 252 -29.57 28.41 -17.64
N GLY A 253 -28.37 27.82 -17.71
CA GLY A 253 -27.33 28.16 -18.68
C GLY A 253 -26.15 28.98 -18.15
N MET A 254 -26.06 29.23 -16.83
CA MET A 254 -24.81 29.66 -16.20
C MET A 254 -24.05 28.43 -15.76
N VAL A 255 -22.81 28.20 -16.22
CA VAL A 255 -22.03 27.05 -15.76
C VAL A 255 -21.28 27.43 -14.49
N PRO A 256 -21.71 26.99 -13.28
CA PRO A 256 -20.95 27.25 -12.06
C PRO A 256 -19.61 26.53 -12.18
N ARG A 257 -18.52 27.15 -11.73
CA ARG A 257 -17.29 26.40 -11.48
C ARG A 257 -17.33 25.98 -10.02
N PRO A 258 -17.38 24.67 -9.71
CA PRO A 258 -17.31 24.24 -8.32
C PRO A 258 -16.02 24.77 -7.70
N GLU A 259 -16.14 25.36 -6.51
CA GLU A 259 -14.96 25.82 -5.79
C GLU A 259 -14.07 24.60 -5.45
N PRO A 260 -12.74 24.71 -5.64
CA PRO A 260 -11.84 23.64 -5.25
C PRO A 260 -11.92 23.43 -3.73
N LEU A 261 -11.81 22.17 -3.30
CA LEU A 261 -11.71 21.83 -1.88
C LEU A 261 -10.40 22.42 -1.34
N GLY A 262 -10.53 23.39 -0.43
CA GLY A 262 -9.42 23.84 0.41
C GLY A 262 -9.18 22.86 1.56
N ASP A 263 -8.28 23.21 2.48
CA ASP A 263 -8.02 22.44 3.70
C ASP A 263 -9.32 22.22 4.53
N SER A 264 -9.53 21.00 5.03
CA SER A 264 -10.63 20.65 5.93
C SER A 264 -10.45 21.23 7.33
N GLY A 265 -9.21 21.57 7.72
CA GLY A 265 -8.85 22.06 9.05
C GLY A 265 -8.69 20.97 10.11
N ALA A 266 -8.78 19.68 9.73
CA ALA A 266 -8.72 18.56 10.67
C ALA A 266 -7.29 18.14 11.08
N GLY A 267 -6.25 18.65 10.40
CA GLY A 267 -4.83 18.31 10.64
C GLY A 267 -4.47 16.84 10.30
N PRO A 268 -3.19 16.44 10.40
CA PRO A 268 -2.75 15.06 10.17
C PRO A 268 -3.39 14.07 11.14
N LEU A 269 -3.70 12.85 10.68
CA LEU A 269 -4.42 11.85 11.48
C LEU A 269 -3.71 11.48 12.79
N ASP A 270 -2.39 11.33 12.74
CA ASP A 270 -1.63 10.88 13.91
C ASP A 270 -1.51 11.97 14.99
N GLU A 271 -1.68 13.23 14.63
CA GLU A 271 -1.68 14.39 15.54
C GLU A 271 -3.05 14.64 16.20
N ARG A 272 -4.12 13.98 15.72
CA ARG A 272 -5.47 14.16 16.27
C ARG A 272 -5.61 13.48 17.62
N ALA A 273 -6.17 14.22 18.59
CA ALA A 273 -6.49 13.68 19.90
C ALA A 273 -7.58 12.59 19.77
N PRO A 274 -7.46 11.44 20.47
CA PRO A 274 -8.47 10.38 20.42
C PRO A 274 -9.89 10.83 20.82
N GLU A 275 -10.01 11.86 21.65
CA GLU A 275 -11.31 12.43 22.06
C GLU A 275 -12.05 13.17 20.93
N ASP A 276 -11.34 13.71 19.95
CA ASP A 276 -11.92 14.41 18.81
C ASP A 276 -12.34 13.45 17.68
N GLU A 277 -11.91 12.19 17.78
CA GLU A 277 -12.20 11.17 16.79
C GLU A 277 -13.64 10.62 16.94
N ARG A 278 -14.42 10.76 15.87
CA ARG A 278 -15.86 10.44 15.84
C ARG A 278 -16.22 9.28 14.92
N LEU A 279 -15.29 8.34 14.73
CA LEU A 279 -15.52 7.13 13.97
C LEU A 279 -16.33 6.11 14.78
N VAL A 280 -17.23 5.41 14.10
CA VAL A 280 -17.99 4.27 14.63
C VAL A 280 -17.70 2.97 13.85
N LEU A 281 -17.10 3.12 12.67
CA LEU A 281 -16.54 2.07 11.83
C LEU A 281 -15.15 2.54 11.37
N ASP A 282 -14.28 1.60 11.02
CA ASP A 282 -12.99 1.94 10.41
C ASP A 282 -13.17 2.77 9.13
N ALA A 283 -12.20 3.63 8.84
CA ALA A 283 -12.15 4.43 7.62
C ALA A 283 -10.73 4.37 7.02
N ASP A 284 -10.63 4.10 5.72
CA ASP A 284 -9.37 4.29 5.00
C ASP A 284 -9.11 5.79 4.72
N ALA A 285 -7.92 6.13 4.21
CA ALA A 285 -7.52 7.52 3.98
C ALA A 285 -8.49 8.29 3.06
N SER A 286 -9.05 7.63 2.02
CA SER A 286 -9.99 8.26 1.09
C SER A 286 -11.36 8.52 1.74
N GLN A 287 -11.83 7.56 2.55
CA GLN A 287 -13.04 7.72 3.34
C GLN A 287 -12.87 8.79 4.41
N GLN A 288 -11.70 8.86 5.05
CA GLN A 288 -11.39 9.86 6.07
C GLN A 288 -11.38 11.28 5.48
N ALA A 289 -10.83 11.47 4.28
CA ALA A 289 -10.88 12.76 3.58
C ALA A 289 -12.33 13.24 3.33
N VAL A 290 -13.21 12.32 2.92
CA VAL A 290 -14.66 12.60 2.76
C VAL A 290 -15.27 13.03 4.10
N LEU A 291 -14.98 12.31 5.18
CA LEU A 291 -15.49 12.62 6.51
C LEU A 291 -15.00 13.99 6.99
N ASP A 292 -13.72 14.31 6.82
CA ASP A 292 -13.13 15.58 7.27
C ASP A 292 -13.79 16.79 6.57
N HIS A 293 -13.97 16.75 5.25
CA HIS A 293 -14.63 17.84 4.52
C HIS A 293 -16.12 17.94 4.83
N ALA A 294 -16.83 16.81 4.89
CA ALA A 294 -18.27 16.81 5.16
C ALA A 294 -18.58 17.26 6.60
N LEU A 295 -17.79 16.83 7.59
CA LEU A 295 -17.94 17.26 8.99
C LEU A 295 -17.53 18.72 9.20
N ALA A 296 -16.71 19.29 8.32
CA ALA A 296 -16.44 20.73 8.25
C ALA A 296 -17.58 21.55 7.59
N GLY A 297 -18.66 20.90 7.16
CA GLY A 297 -19.85 21.56 6.59
C GLY A 297 -19.80 21.76 5.08
N ARG A 298 -18.85 21.13 4.36
CA ARG A 298 -18.77 21.22 2.89
C ARG A 298 -19.79 20.28 2.23
N SER A 299 -20.44 20.76 1.17
CA SER A 299 -21.19 19.92 0.24
C SER A 299 -20.25 19.32 -0.79
N LEU A 300 -20.39 18.03 -1.10
CA LEU A 300 -19.47 17.33 -1.99
C LEU A 300 -20.12 16.11 -2.64
N LEU A 301 -19.63 15.76 -3.82
CA LEU A 301 -19.95 14.51 -4.52
C LEU A 301 -18.84 13.49 -4.24
N VAL A 302 -19.22 12.30 -3.81
CA VAL A 302 -18.32 11.19 -3.54
C VAL A 302 -18.48 10.14 -4.64
N ASP A 303 -17.43 9.97 -5.43
CA ASP A 303 -17.34 8.94 -6.45
C ASP A 303 -17.05 7.61 -5.79
N THR A 304 -18.01 6.69 -5.86
CA THR A 304 -17.94 5.38 -5.19
C THR A 304 -18.10 4.23 -6.16
N ALA A 305 -17.01 3.49 -6.40
CA ALA A 305 -17.09 2.22 -7.11
C ALA A 305 -17.60 1.08 -6.19
N PRO A 306 -18.10 -0.05 -6.72
CA PRO A 306 -18.67 -1.10 -5.90
C PRO A 306 -17.63 -1.71 -4.96
N GLY A 307 -17.93 -1.72 -3.67
CA GLY A 307 -17.01 -2.28 -2.68
C GLY A 307 -16.00 -1.29 -2.10
N THR A 308 -16.04 -0.01 -2.49
CA THR A 308 -15.19 1.04 -1.89
C THR A 308 -15.67 1.56 -0.54
N GLY A 309 -16.82 1.05 -0.05
CA GLY A 309 -17.34 1.37 1.28
C GLY A 309 -18.26 2.60 1.32
N GLN A 310 -19.08 2.82 0.29
CA GLN A 310 -20.13 3.86 0.27
C GLN A 310 -20.98 3.89 1.54
N THR A 311 -21.64 2.77 1.89
CA THR A 311 -22.53 2.69 3.05
C THR A 311 -21.76 2.78 4.37
N GLN A 312 -20.50 2.33 4.42
CA GLN A 312 -19.62 2.49 5.58
C GLN A 312 -19.28 3.95 5.84
N THR A 313 -18.90 4.67 4.79
CA THR A 313 -18.60 6.11 4.84
C THR A 313 -19.83 6.92 5.20
N ALA A 314 -20.99 6.58 4.61
CA ALA A 314 -22.27 7.21 4.93
C ALA A 314 -22.68 7.02 6.40
N VAL A 315 -22.47 5.82 6.97
CA VAL A 315 -22.73 5.54 8.40
C VAL A 315 -21.80 6.33 9.30
N ASN A 316 -20.49 6.35 9.02
CA ASN A 316 -19.53 7.16 9.76
C ASN A 316 -19.88 8.66 9.69
N LEU A 317 -20.29 9.15 8.52
CA LEU A 317 -20.69 10.53 8.31
C LEU A 317 -21.97 10.86 9.10
N ALA A 318 -23.02 10.03 8.98
CA ALA A 318 -24.27 10.22 9.71
C ALA A 318 -24.04 10.21 11.23
N ALA A 319 -23.23 9.28 11.73
CA ALA A 319 -22.84 9.20 13.13
C ALA A 319 -22.04 10.42 13.59
N GLY A 320 -21.06 10.88 12.80
CA GLY A 320 -20.25 12.05 13.11
C GLY A 320 -21.05 13.36 13.13
N LEU A 321 -21.99 13.53 12.20
CA LEU A 321 -22.93 14.66 12.15
C LEU A 321 -23.93 14.60 13.32
N ALA A 322 -24.46 13.42 13.64
CA ALA A 322 -25.26 13.21 14.84
C ALA A 322 -24.48 13.57 16.12
N TRP A 323 -23.19 13.26 16.16
CA TRP A 323 -22.29 13.67 17.23
C TRP A 323 -22.13 15.19 17.30
N GLN A 324 -22.18 15.91 16.18
CA GLN A 324 -22.24 17.39 16.16
C GLN A 324 -23.61 17.95 16.58
N GLY A 325 -24.63 17.10 16.69
CA GLY A 325 -26.00 17.51 17.00
C GLY A 325 -26.77 17.98 15.77
N ARG A 326 -26.33 17.59 14.57
CA ARG A 326 -27.03 17.89 13.32
C ARG A 326 -28.09 16.83 13.01
N ARG A 327 -29.16 17.26 12.34
CA ARG A 327 -30.19 16.41 11.74
C ARG A 327 -29.74 15.93 10.36
N VAL A 328 -29.72 14.61 10.19
CA VAL A 328 -29.25 13.96 8.96
C VAL A 328 -30.37 13.18 8.32
N VAL A 329 -30.52 13.31 7.01
CA VAL A 329 -31.44 12.50 6.20
C VAL A 329 -30.64 11.69 5.21
N VAL A 330 -30.69 10.37 5.33
CA VAL A 330 -30.07 9.43 4.39
C VAL A 330 -31.14 8.98 3.42
N VAL A 331 -30.95 9.28 2.14
CA VAL A 331 -31.92 9.02 1.07
C VAL A 331 -31.30 8.07 0.05
N SER A 332 -32.01 7.00 -0.30
CA SER A 332 -31.65 6.14 -1.44
C SER A 332 -32.89 5.76 -2.23
N GLU A 333 -32.77 5.67 -3.55
CA GLU A 333 -33.87 5.21 -4.40
C GLU A 333 -34.17 3.71 -4.19
N ARG A 334 -33.13 2.89 -4.03
CA ARG A 334 -33.30 1.46 -3.74
C ARG A 334 -33.25 1.20 -2.25
N TYR A 335 -34.20 0.39 -1.78
CA TYR A 335 -34.29 0.05 -0.37
C TYR A 335 -33.10 -0.80 0.11
N ALA A 336 -32.48 -1.59 -0.78
CA ALA A 336 -31.31 -2.41 -0.46
C ALA A 336 -30.12 -1.59 0.08
N ALA A 337 -29.88 -0.38 -0.44
CA ALA A 337 -28.81 0.47 0.08
C ALA A 337 -29.13 1.04 1.48
N LEU A 338 -30.42 1.28 1.79
CA LEU A 338 -30.86 1.67 3.13
C LEU A 338 -30.75 0.51 4.11
N GLU A 339 -31.13 -0.70 3.70
CA GLU A 339 -30.95 -1.92 4.49
C GLU A 339 -29.46 -2.16 4.81
N ASP A 340 -28.55 -1.95 3.85
CA ASP A 340 -27.11 -2.01 4.10
C ASP A 340 -26.65 -0.97 5.15
N VAL A 341 -27.23 0.24 5.15
CA VAL A 341 -26.98 1.26 6.18
C VAL A 341 -27.54 0.82 7.53
N HIS A 342 -28.76 0.29 7.57
CA HIS A 342 -29.37 -0.23 8.80
C HIS A 342 -28.59 -1.39 9.39
N ALA A 343 -28.17 -2.37 8.57
CA ALA A 343 -27.39 -3.52 9.00
C ALA A 343 -26.03 -3.10 9.59
N ARG A 344 -25.39 -2.07 9.02
CA ARG A 344 -24.15 -1.49 9.55
C ARG A 344 -24.38 -0.74 10.87
N LEU A 345 -25.45 0.03 10.97
CA LEU A 345 -25.83 0.68 12.23
C LEU A 345 -26.16 -0.36 13.31
N GLU A 346 -26.87 -1.43 12.97
CA GLU A 346 -27.19 -2.55 13.87
C GLU A 346 -25.90 -3.22 14.36
N THR A 347 -24.98 -3.55 13.44
CA THR A 347 -23.68 -4.15 13.77
C THR A 347 -22.84 -3.25 14.69
N ALA A 348 -22.93 -1.92 14.51
CA ALA A 348 -22.30 -0.95 15.39
C ALA A 348 -23.07 -0.68 16.70
N GLY A 349 -24.27 -1.24 16.90
CA GLY A 349 -25.13 -0.99 18.06
C GLY A 349 -25.70 0.44 18.10
N LEU A 350 -26.02 0.99 16.92
CA LEU A 350 -26.52 2.35 16.70
C LEU A 350 -27.86 2.38 15.93
N ARG A 351 -28.54 1.24 15.71
CA ARG A 351 -29.80 1.23 14.94
C ARG A 351 -30.86 2.17 15.53
N GLU A 352 -30.87 2.34 16.84
CA GLU A 352 -31.86 3.15 17.56
C GLU A 352 -31.59 4.67 17.50
N ILE A 353 -30.49 5.13 16.88
CA ILE A 353 -30.33 6.57 16.55
C ILE A 353 -30.99 6.93 15.21
N CYS A 354 -31.42 5.93 14.45
CA CYS A 354 -32.00 6.08 13.13
C CYS A 354 -33.51 5.82 13.15
N LEU A 355 -34.30 6.74 12.60
CA LEU A 355 -35.72 6.54 12.35
C LEU A 355 -35.92 6.20 10.87
N ASP A 356 -36.38 4.98 10.59
CA ASP A 356 -36.74 4.57 9.23
C ASP A 356 -38.17 4.96 8.90
N VAL A 357 -38.34 5.70 7.81
CA VAL A 357 -39.61 6.24 7.33
C VAL A 357 -39.81 5.80 5.87
N PRO A 358 -40.44 4.64 5.63
CA PRO A 358 -40.84 4.24 4.28
C PRO A 358 -42.05 5.06 3.80
N ALA A 359 -42.41 4.91 2.52
CA ALA A 359 -43.67 5.42 2.02
C ALA A 359 -44.83 4.74 2.77
N HIS A 360 -45.82 5.53 3.22
CA HIS A 360 -46.93 5.08 4.07
C HIS A 360 -46.46 4.33 5.32
N PRO A 361 -45.78 5.02 6.26
CA PRO A 361 -45.17 4.37 7.41
C PRO A 361 -46.23 3.85 8.39
N ASP A 362 -46.10 2.58 8.79
CA ASP A 362 -46.94 1.97 9.83
C ASP A 362 -46.74 2.71 11.18
N PRO A 363 -47.80 3.33 11.77
CA PRO A 363 -47.70 4.02 13.04
C PRO A 363 -47.18 3.15 14.18
N GLU A 364 -47.48 1.85 14.17
CA GLU A 364 -46.99 0.91 15.20
C GLU A 364 -45.48 0.63 15.03
N GLN A 365 -45.00 0.52 13.79
CA GLN A 365 -43.57 0.45 13.50
C GLN A 365 -42.83 1.72 13.92
N LEU A 366 -43.34 2.91 13.59
CA LEU A 366 -42.76 4.18 14.03
C LEU A 366 -42.71 4.26 15.57
N ARG A 367 -43.78 3.86 16.24
CA ARG A 367 -43.85 3.80 17.71
C ARG A 367 -42.79 2.87 18.29
N ARG A 368 -42.64 1.67 17.75
CA ARG A 368 -41.63 0.69 18.19
C ARG A 368 -40.21 1.25 18.06
N GLN A 369 -39.89 1.88 16.92
CA GLN A 369 -38.59 2.52 16.69
C GLN A 369 -38.32 3.63 17.73
N LEU A 370 -39.28 4.54 17.94
CA LEU A 370 -39.14 5.63 18.91
C LEU A 370 -39.00 5.14 20.36
N VAL A 371 -39.76 4.11 20.75
CA VAL A 371 -39.63 3.50 22.08
C VAL A 371 -38.24 2.89 22.25
N ALA A 372 -37.69 2.22 21.24
CA ALA A 372 -36.33 1.69 21.27
C ALA A 372 -35.30 2.83 21.43
N SER A 373 -35.45 3.95 20.72
CA SER A 373 -34.59 5.13 20.87
C SER A 373 -34.65 5.74 22.27
N VAL A 374 -35.83 5.77 22.92
CA VAL A 374 -35.97 6.23 24.31
C VAL A 374 -35.27 5.26 25.26
N LEU A 375 -35.47 3.96 25.09
CA LEU A 375 -34.80 2.94 25.91
C LEU A 375 -33.27 3.01 25.77
N ARG A 376 -32.75 3.27 24.57
CA ARG A 376 -31.32 3.53 24.33
C ARG A 376 -30.85 4.73 25.15
N ALA A 377 -31.60 5.84 25.13
CA ALA A 377 -31.22 7.03 25.88
C ALA A 377 -31.22 6.79 27.40
N GLU A 378 -32.19 6.04 27.93
CA GLU A 378 -32.27 5.76 29.37
C GLU A 378 -31.24 4.74 29.87
N ARG A 379 -30.72 3.87 28.99
CA ARG A 379 -29.76 2.80 29.32
C ARG A 379 -28.30 3.13 29.03
N ALA A 380 -28.01 4.26 28.38
CA ALA A 380 -26.64 4.60 28.02
C ALA A 380 -25.80 4.92 29.27
N GLU A 381 -24.62 4.31 29.36
CA GLU A 381 -23.65 4.51 30.43
C GLU A 381 -22.46 5.35 29.96
N ASP A 382 -21.72 5.97 30.89
CA ASP A 382 -20.50 6.71 30.59
C ASP A 382 -19.35 5.74 30.27
N PRO A 383 -18.77 5.78 29.05
CA PRO A 383 -17.72 4.85 28.65
C PRO A 383 -16.34 5.10 29.28
N GLN A 384 -16.12 6.22 29.99
CA GLN A 384 -14.86 6.54 30.70
C GLN A 384 -13.55 6.22 29.92
N PRO A 385 -13.35 6.75 28.70
CA PRO A 385 -12.26 6.31 27.82
C PRO A 385 -10.89 6.95 28.13
N GLN A 386 -10.76 7.76 29.19
CA GLN A 386 -9.60 8.64 29.39
C GLN A 386 -8.27 7.88 29.53
N THR A 387 -8.25 6.77 30.27
CA THR A 387 -7.04 5.94 30.44
C THR A 387 -6.62 5.31 29.11
N MET A 388 -7.58 4.82 28.33
CA MET A 388 -7.33 4.22 27.02
C MET A 388 -6.82 5.28 26.03
N HIS A 389 -7.40 6.48 26.03
CA HIS A 389 -6.94 7.59 25.19
C HIS A 389 -5.46 7.93 25.49
N ALA A 390 -5.10 8.08 26.76
CA ALA A 390 -3.71 8.37 27.15
C ALA A 390 -2.73 7.27 26.72
N GLN A 391 -3.13 6.00 26.88
CA GLN A 391 -2.33 4.86 26.44
C GLN A 391 -2.20 4.80 24.91
N LEU A 392 -3.28 5.09 24.18
CA LEU A 392 -3.28 5.11 22.72
C LEU A 392 -2.38 6.22 22.18
N THR A 393 -2.48 7.44 22.74
CA THR A 393 -1.60 8.56 22.37
C THR A 393 -0.14 8.21 22.60
N GLU A 394 0.20 7.62 23.74
CA GLU A 394 1.58 7.22 24.02
C GLU A 394 2.07 6.10 23.10
N ALA A 395 1.26 5.06 22.85
CA ALA A 395 1.63 3.98 21.94
C ALA A 395 1.83 4.50 20.50
N ARG A 396 0.95 5.39 20.03
CA ARG A 396 1.08 6.05 18.72
C ARG A 396 2.37 6.87 18.65
N ARG A 397 2.64 7.70 19.67
CA ARG A 397 3.82 8.55 19.75
C ARG A 397 5.12 7.73 19.66
N ARG A 398 5.21 6.60 20.37
CA ARG A 398 6.42 5.75 20.36
C ARG A 398 6.65 5.08 19.01
N LEU A 399 5.60 4.59 18.35
CA LEU A 399 5.71 4.01 17.00
C LEU A 399 6.10 5.07 15.95
N ASP A 400 5.63 6.30 16.12
CA ASP A 400 6.02 7.41 15.23
C ASP A 400 7.46 7.88 15.50
N GLU A 401 7.86 7.98 16.77
CA GLU A 401 9.22 8.32 17.19
C GLU A 401 10.26 7.31 16.68
N HIS A 402 9.91 6.01 16.61
CA HIS A 402 10.77 4.97 16.00
C HIS A 402 11.10 5.28 14.54
N VAL A 403 10.07 5.45 13.70
CA VAL A 403 10.23 5.75 12.27
C VAL A 403 10.92 7.10 12.09
N GLY A 404 10.54 8.10 12.88
CA GLY A 404 11.17 9.42 12.89
C GLY A 404 12.66 9.33 13.20
N SER A 405 13.06 8.59 14.23
CA SER A 405 14.46 8.43 14.61
C SER A 405 15.29 7.69 13.55
N LEU A 406 14.72 6.62 12.98
CA LEU A 406 15.32 5.79 11.94
C LEU A 406 15.64 6.60 10.66
N HIS A 407 14.74 7.51 10.27
CA HIS A 407 14.88 8.35 9.07
C HIS A 407 15.51 9.73 9.34
N HIS A 408 15.63 10.17 10.59
CA HIS A 408 16.16 11.50 10.89
C HIS A 408 17.64 11.61 10.52
N VAL A 409 17.90 12.36 9.44
CA VAL A 409 19.26 12.64 8.94
C VAL A 409 20.00 13.48 9.95
N ARG A 410 21.08 12.95 10.53
CA ARG A 410 21.90 13.66 11.51
C ARG A 410 22.71 14.74 10.77
N PRO A 411 22.49 16.05 11.02
CA PRO A 411 23.14 17.11 10.24
C PRO A 411 24.67 17.07 10.30
N ARG A 412 25.25 16.54 11.38
CA ARG A 412 26.69 16.41 11.56
C ARG A 412 27.36 15.45 10.58
N TRP A 413 26.66 14.38 10.18
CA TRP A 413 27.22 13.32 9.32
C TRP A 413 26.50 13.21 7.97
N GLY A 414 25.38 13.91 7.79
CA GLY A 414 24.66 13.95 6.52
C GLY A 414 23.91 12.66 6.17
N CYS A 415 23.74 11.75 7.13
CA CYS A 415 23.02 10.49 6.94
C CYS A 415 22.14 10.13 8.16
N SER A 416 21.15 9.27 7.95
CA SER A 416 20.31 8.70 9.00
C SER A 416 20.83 7.33 9.47
N PRO A 417 20.37 6.83 10.64
CA PRO A 417 20.66 5.46 11.07
C PRO A 417 20.27 4.41 10.03
N TYR A 418 19.13 4.59 9.38
CA TYR A 418 18.67 3.71 8.30
C TYR A 418 19.66 3.66 7.13
N GLN A 419 20.11 4.81 6.65
CA GLN A 419 21.08 4.88 5.55
C GLN A 419 22.42 4.24 5.93
N ALA A 420 22.84 4.39 7.20
CA ALA A 420 24.03 3.72 7.69
C ALA A 420 23.87 2.19 7.71
N MET A 421 22.74 1.67 8.19
CA MET A 421 22.43 0.23 8.16
C MET A 421 22.37 -0.30 6.72
N GLN A 422 21.77 0.44 5.79
CA GLN A 422 21.74 0.07 4.37
C GLN A 422 23.14 0.02 3.75
N ALA A 423 23.98 1.01 4.03
CA ALA A 423 25.36 1.05 3.53
C ALA A 423 26.19 -0.12 4.08
N LEU A 424 26.02 -0.44 5.36
CA LEU A 424 26.68 -1.58 6.00
C LEU A 424 26.22 -2.92 5.41
N ALA A 425 24.91 -3.10 5.23
CA ALA A 425 24.37 -4.29 4.58
C ALA A 425 24.90 -4.46 3.15
N ALA A 426 24.96 -3.37 2.37
CA ALA A 426 25.54 -3.40 1.03
C ALA A 426 27.02 -3.83 1.03
N LEU A 427 27.80 -3.36 2.01
CA LEU A 427 29.22 -3.74 2.16
C LEU A 427 29.37 -5.22 2.53
N THR A 428 28.53 -5.76 3.42
CA THR A 428 28.57 -7.17 3.83
C THR A 428 28.12 -8.13 2.74
N SER A 429 27.27 -7.68 1.80
CA SER A 429 26.82 -8.49 0.66
C SER A 429 27.80 -8.51 -0.52
N LEU A 430 28.94 -7.82 -0.43
CA LEU A 430 29.97 -7.88 -1.48
C LEU A 430 30.58 -9.28 -1.59
N PRO A 431 31.04 -9.71 -2.78
CA PRO A 431 31.70 -11.02 -2.95
C PRO A 431 32.93 -11.20 -2.04
N GLN A 432 33.60 -10.09 -1.72
CA GLN A 432 34.67 -10.02 -0.75
C GLN A 432 34.31 -8.91 0.25
N PRO A 433 33.61 -9.24 1.34
CA PRO A 433 33.19 -8.24 2.31
C PRO A 433 34.40 -7.67 3.05
N PRO A 434 34.40 -6.35 3.36
CA PRO A 434 35.41 -5.76 4.21
C PRO A 434 35.35 -6.38 5.62
N ALA A 435 36.48 -6.48 6.29
CA ALA A 435 36.61 -7.20 7.56
C ALA A 435 37.26 -6.37 8.67
N THR A 436 37.46 -5.06 8.47
CA THR A 436 38.00 -4.19 9.51
C THR A 436 37.09 -4.14 10.73
N THR A 437 37.70 -4.14 11.91
CA THR A 437 37.04 -3.96 13.20
C THR A 437 37.34 -2.59 13.82
N VAL A 438 38.06 -1.73 13.08
CA VAL A 438 38.49 -0.43 13.58
C VAL A 438 37.30 0.51 13.75
N ARG A 439 37.30 1.26 14.86
CA ARG A 439 36.30 2.29 15.16
C ARG A 439 36.95 3.66 15.14
N LEU A 440 36.52 4.50 14.21
CA LEU A 440 37.03 5.85 14.05
C LEU A 440 36.54 6.72 15.20
N ARG A 441 37.45 7.54 15.74
CA ARG A 441 37.11 8.53 16.77
C ARG A 441 36.14 9.56 16.22
N ARG A 442 35.27 10.12 17.07
CA ARG A 442 34.25 11.12 16.66
C ARG A 442 34.86 12.31 15.91
N SER A 443 36.02 12.81 16.32
CA SER A 443 36.72 13.90 15.63
C SER A 443 37.11 13.55 14.19
N VAL A 444 37.44 12.29 13.92
CA VAL A 444 37.76 11.80 12.58
C VAL A 444 36.48 11.70 11.77
N LEU A 445 35.39 11.15 12.32
CA LEU A 445 34.10 11.09 11.62
C LEU A 445 33.61 12.47 11.18
N ASP A 446 33.68 13.45 12.07
CA ASP A 446 33.25 14.83 11.80
C ASP A 446 34.10 15.48 10.68
N ALA A 447 35.40 15.19 10.62
CA ALA A 447 36.32 15.72 9.62
C ALA A 447 36.26 14.97 8.27
N THR A 448 35.65 13.78 8.23
CA THR A 448 35.70 12.84 7.10
C THR A 448 34.32 12.51 6.53
N VAL A 449 33.34 13.40 6.70
CA VAL A 449 32.00 13.23 6.09
C VAL A 449 32.10 13.00 4.58
N ASN A 450 32.97 13.76 3.88
CA ASN A 450 33.36 13.45 2.51
C ASN A 450 34.63 12.58 2.50
N ARG A 451 34.46 11.29 2.20
CA ARG A 451 35.52 10.28 2.23
C ARG A 451 36.29 10.13 0.93
N GLN A 452 35.84 10.78 -0.15
CA GLN A 452 36.41 10.56 -1.49
C GLN A 452 37.92 10.82 -1.52
N ALA A 453 38.36 11.97 -0.99
CA ALA A 453 39.78 12.32 -0.95
C ALA A 453 40.62 11.32 -0.15
N ILE A 454 40.07 10.79 0.95
CA ILE A 454 40.76 9.81 1.80
C ILE A 454 40.82 8.45 1.10
N GLY A 455 39.75 8.04 0.42
CA GLY A 455 39.72 6.86 -0.41
C GLY A 455 40.76 6.92 -1.54
N GLU A 456 40.88 8.05 -2.22
CA GLU A 456 41.91 8.28 -3.26
C GLU A 456 43.34 8.16 -2.68
N MET A 457 43.58 8.75 -1.51
CA MET A 457 44.86 8.62 -0.80
C MET A 457 45.16 7.17 -0.37
N LEU A 458 44.17 6.42 0.14
CA LEU A 458 44.32 5.01 0.49
C LEU A 458 44.64 4.15 -0.73
N LEU A 459 43.94 4.36 -1.85
CA LEU A 459 44.23 3.69 -3.11
C LEU A 459 45.66 4.01 -3.57
N ARG A 460 46.09 5.27 -3.47
CA ARG A 460 47.46 5.67 -3.81
C ARG A 460 48.47 4.95 -2.93
N ALA A 461 48.27 4.91 -1.61
CA ALA A 461 49.12 4.16 -0.69
C ALA A 461 49.19 2.66 -1.05
N GLY A 462 48.06 2.05 -1.41
CA GLY A 462 47.99 0.66 -1.87
C GLY A 462 48.75 0.42 -3.18
N THR A 463 48.64 1.32 -4.17
CA THR A 463 49.42 1.21 -5.43
C THR A 463 50.93 1.31 -5.21
N LEU A 464 51.35 2.02 -4.15
CA LEU A 464 52.75 2.12 -3.71
C LEU A 464 53.17 0.94 -2.82
N GLY A 465 52.31 -0.07 -2.66
CA GLY A 465 52.60 -1.30 -1.92
C GLY A 465 52.51 -1.20 -0.40
N ALA A 466 51.92 -0.14 0.17
CA ALA A 466 51.91 0.08 1.64
C ALA A 466 51.35 -1.08 2.48
N PHE A 467 50.48 -1.90 1.90
CA PHE A 467 49.80 -3.01 2.58
C PHE A 467 50.17 -4.40 2.03
N ALA A 468 51.22 -4.50 1.20
CA ALA A 468 51.69 -5.78 0.66
C ALA A 468 52.81 -6.38 1.50
N ALA A 469 52.84 -7.71 1.65
CA ALA A 469 53.96 -8.43 2.31
C ALA A 469 55.32 -8.16 1.65
N ALA A 470 55.34 -7.98 0.32
CA ALA A 470 56.54 -7.61 -0.43
C ALA A 470 57.21 -6.34 0.11
N SER A 471 56.43 -5.43 0.71
CA SER A 471 56.97 -4.21 1.31
C SER A 471 57.70 -4.48 2.63
N THR A 472 57.26 -5.44 3.46
CA THR A 472 57.96 -5.86 4.69
C THR A 472 59.14 -6.79 4.43
N GLU A 473 59.12 -7.52 3.32
CA GLU A 473 60.22 -8.39 2.86
C GLU A 473 61.30 -7.60 2.09
N SER A 474 60.98 -6.38 1.68
CA SER A 474 61.90 -5.46 1.01
C SER A 474 63.14 -5.19 1.86
N ARG A 475 64.30 -5.19 1.21
CA ARG A 475 65.56 -4.81 1.87
C ARG A 475 65.58 -3.32 2.22
N TRP A 476 64.72 -2.52 1.61
CA TRP A 476 64.52 -1.10 1.92
C TRP A 476 63.38 -0.83 2.91
N PHE A 477 62.77 -1.87 3.49
CA PHE A 477 61.69 -1.69 4.45
C PHE A 477 62.15 -0.85 5.66
N GLY A 478 61.39 0.21 5.97
CA GLY A 478 61.70 1.13 7.06
C GLY A 478 62.82 2.14 6.78
N ALA A 479 63.37 2.19 5.57
CA ALA A 479 64.39 3.17 5.20
C ALA A 479 63.86 4.61 5.25
N ARG A 480 64.71 5.54 5.70
CA ARG A 480 64.35 6.94 5.99
C ARG A 480 64.60 7.86 4.79
N VAL A 481 63.83 7.67 3.71
CA VAL A 481 63.96 8.44 2.47
C VAL A 481 62.70 9.28 2.24
N ARG A 482 62.85 10.60 2.12
CA ARG A 482 61.74 11.58 2.15
C ARG A 482 61.47 12.25 0.81
N ASN A 483 62.39 12.17 -0.16
CA ASN A 483 62.21 12.78 -1.48
C ASN A 483 63.00 12.03 -2.57
N VAL A 484 62.74 12.39 -3.83
CA VAL A 484 63.37 11.77 -5.00
C VAL A 484 64.89 11.93 -5.00
N GLN A 485 65.42 13.04 -4.50
CA GLN A 485 66.87 13.27 -4.45
C GLN A 485 67.55 12.34 -3.43
N GLU A 486 66.93 12.12 -2.28
CA GLU A 486 67.40 11.16 -1.28
C GLU A 486 67.29 9.72 -1.79
N THR A 487 66.27 9.40 -2.59
CA THR A 487 66.12 8.09 -3.27
C THR A 487 67.24 7.85 -4.27
N GLU A 488 67.50 8.81 -5.16
CA GLU A 488 68.59 8.73 -6.14
C GLU A 488 69.94 8.61 -5.44
N ALA A 489 70.18 9.44 -4.42
CA ALA A 489 71.41 9.40 -3.62
C ALA A 489 71.60 8.07 -2.88
N ALA A 490 70.52 7.46 -2.36
CA ALA A 490 70.58 6.15 -1.71
C ALA A 490 70.84 5.02 -2.71
N SER A 491 70.20 5.07 -3.89
CA SER A 491 70.43 4.10 -4.97
C SER A 491 71.87 4.16 -5.46
N GLU A 492 72.38 5.36 -5.76
CA GLU A 492 73.77 5.58 -6.18
C GLU A 492 74.76 5.15 -5.09
N LEU A 493 74.46 5.43 -3.83
CA LEU A 493 75.32 5.04 -2.71
C LEU A 493 75.50 3.53 -2.63
N VAL A 494 74.42 2.74 -2.73
CA VAL A 494 74.50 1.28 -2.64
C VAL A 494 75.20 0.68 -3.87
N GLU A 495 74.97 1.21 -5.08
CA GLU A 495 75.71 0.82 -6.29
C GLU A 495 77.21 1.07 -6.14
N GLN A 496 77.58 2.26 -5.66
CA GLN A 496 78.98 2.61 -5.39
C GLN A 496 79.59 1.71 -4.30
N ILE A 497 78.84 1.36 -3.24
CA ILE A 497 79.30 0.44 -2.19
C ILE A 497 79.54 -0.95 -2.78
N SER A 498 78.64 -1.47 -3.62
CA SER A 498 78.81 -2.80 -4.25
C SER A 498 80.10 -2.85 -5.10
N GLU A 499 80.32 -1.84 -5.95
CA GLU A 499 81.54 -1.73 -6.76
C GLU A 499 82.81 -1.59 -5.89
N GLN A 500 82.75 -0.72 -4.87
CA GLN A 500 83.86 -0.46 -3.97
C GLN A 500 84.20 -1.69 -3.10
N LEU A 501 83.21 -2.48 -2.69
CA LEU A 501 83.41 -3.73 -1.95
C LEU A 501 84.20 -4.75 -2.77
N VAL A 502 83.81 -4.98 -4.03
CA VAL A 502 84.51 -5.91 -4.94
C VAL A 502 85.95 -5.46 -5.16
N ARG A 503 86.15 -4.17 -5.43
CA ARG A 503 87.47 -3.58 -5.66
C ARG A 503 88.36 -3.69 -4.42
N THR A 504 87.84 -3.26 -3.26
CA THR A 504 88.59 -3.26 -1.99
C THR A 504 88.94 -4.69 -1.58
N ARG A 505 88.02 -5.65 -1.72
CA ARG A 505 88.29 -7.08 -1.49
C ARG A 505 89.47 -7.58 -2.32
N GLY A 506 89.46 -7.28 -3.62
CA GLY A 506 90.55 -7.67 -4.52
C GLY A 506 91.89 -7.05 -4.12
N THR A 507 91.90 -5.78 -3.74
CA THR A 507 93.11 -5.09 -3.25
C THR A 507 93.61 -5.69 -1.93
N VAL A 508 92.74 -5.94 -0.96
CA VAL A 508 93.08 -6.52 0.36
C VAL A 508 93.58 -7.95 0.23
N GLU A 509 92.87 -8.81 -0.50
CA GLU A 509 93.28 -10.20 -0.69
C GLU A 509 94.61 -10.29 -1.44
N SER A 510 94.82 -9.43 -2.45
CA SER A 510 96.09 -9.36 -3.15
C SER A 510 97.22 -8.88 -2.26
N ALA A 511 96.98 -7.85 -1.43
CA ALA A 511 97.98 -7.32 -0.51
C ALA A 511 98.32 -8.32 0.60
N ALA A 512 97.31 -8.97 1.20
CA ALA A 512 97.49 -10.01 2.21
C ALA A 512 98.27 -11.21 1.65
N ARG A 513 98.00 -11.62 0.40
CA ARG A 513 98.72 -12.71 -0.28
C ARG A 513 100.18 -12.36 -0.60
N GLU A 514 100.49 -11.11 -0.91
CA GLU A 514 101.86 -10.63 -1.19
C GLU A 514 102.80 -10.82 0.02
N VAL A 515 102.25 -10.76 1.24
CA VAL A 515 103.02 -10.80 2.50
C VAL A 515 102.66 -11.99 3.41
N GLY A 516 101.91 -12.95 2.89
CA GLY A 516 101.59 -14.21 3.59
C GLY A 516 100.62 -14.10 4.77
N LEU A 517 99.71 -13.11 4.78
CA LEU A 517 98.69 -12.91 5.82
C LEU A 517 97.31 -13.42 5.42
N ARG A 518 96.45 -13.74 6.41
CA ARG A 518 95.01 -13.93 6.20
C ARG A 518 94.35 -12.59 5.95
N SER A 519 93.47 -12.49 4.95
CA SER A 519 92.59 -11.34 4.80
C SER A 519 91.59 -11.28 5.97
N GLY A 520 91.33 -10.07 6.46
CA GLY A 520 90.24 -9.84 7.40
C GLY A 520 88.89 -10.27 6.84
N SER A 521 87.95 -10.64 7.71
CA SER A 521 86.59 -11.05 7.33
C SER A 521 85.59 -9.91 7.35
N THR A 522 85.97 -8.74 7.87
CA THR A 522 85.10 -7.54 7.94
C THR A 522 85.76 -6.31 7.29
N ALA A 523 84.99 -5.31 6.89
CA ALA A 523 85.54 -4.06 6.35
C ALA A 523 86.38 -3.29 7.40
N ALA A 524 86.03 -3.40 8.68
CA ALA A 524 86.81 -2.89 9.79
C ALA A 524 88.17 -3.60 9.92
N ASP A 525 88.21 -4.92 9.73
CA ASP A 525 89.46 -5.68 9.70
C ASP A 525 90.33 -5.25 8.52
N TRP A 526 89.72 -5.02 7.35
CA TRP A 526 90.47 -4.52 6.18
C TRP A 526 91.09 -3.15 6.44
N ALA A 527 90.38 -2.25 7.09
CA ALA A 527 90.92 -0.95 7.50
C ALA A 527 92.02 -1.11 8.56
N GLU A 528 91.88 -2.03 9.51
CA GLU A 528 92.92 -2.34 10.49
C GLU A 528 94.20 -2.86 9.79
N GLN A 529 94.04 -3.77 8.83
CA GLN A 529 95.13 -4.32 8.03
C GLN A 529 95.77 -3.26 7.13
N ALA A 530 94.98 -2.39 6.51
CA ALA A 530 95.47 -1.31 5.67
C ALA A 530 96.30 -0.31 6.50
N ASN A 531 95.79 0.08 7.67
CA ASN A 531 96.50 0.95 8.61
C ASN A 531 97.78 0.30 9.14
N LEU A 532 97.75 -1.00 9.43
CA LEU A 532 98.94 -1.76 9.81
C LEU A 532 99.99 -1.75 8.68
N PHE A 533 99.58 -1.96 7.43
CA PHE A 533 100.49 -1.91 6.28
C PHE A 533 101.09 -0.51 6.08
N GLY A 534 100.29 0.54 6.24
CA GLY A 534 100.76 1.93 6.22
C GLY A 534 101.77 2.21 7.34
N ALA A 535 101.47 1.79 8.57
CA ALA A 535 102.32 1.99 9.74
C ALA A 535 103.64 1.20 9.65
N VAL A 536 103.59 -0.04 9.15
CA VAL A 536 104.77 -0.86 8.86
C VAL A 536 105.64 -0.18 7.80
N ARG A 537 105.04 0.37 6.74
CA ARG A 537 105.78 1.09 5.70
C ARG A 537 106.47 2.34 6.24
N GLU A 538 105.78 3.13 7.06
CA GLU A 538 106.35 4.33 7.70
C GLU A 538 107.54 3.95 8.60
N SER A 539 107.37 2.88 9.38
CA SER A 539 108.43 2.35 10.24
C SER A 539 109.60 1.79 9.43
N LEU A 540 109.35 1.14 8.29
CA LEU A 540 110.36 0.71 7.32
C LEU A 540 111.01 1.86 6.55
N GLY A 541 110.46 3.08 6.61
CA GLY A 541 111.13 4.31 6.18
C GLY A 541 112.23 4.74 7.15
N THR A 542 112.09 4.38 8.43
CA THR A 542 113.02 4.73 9.51
C THR A 542 114.00 3.60 9.84
N PHE A 543 113.53 2.36 9.79
CA PHE A 543 114.28 1.15 10.12
C PHE A 543 114.46 0.25 8.89
N LEU A 544 115.49 -0.59 8.91
CA LEU A 544 115.65 -1.68 7.96
C LEU A 544 114.64 -2.79 8.29
N PRO A 545 114.18 -3.59 7.30
CA PRO A 545 113.25 -4.70 7.54
C PRO A 545 113.68 -5.68 8.63
N GLU A 546 114.99 -5.83 8.86
CA GLU A 546 115.50 -6.70 9.91
C GLU A 546 115.10 -6.27 11.33
N VAL A 547 114.56 -5.06 11.53
CA VAL A 547 114.07 -4.60 12.85
C VAL A 547 113.02 -5.56 13.43
N TYR A 548 112.15 -6.11 12.57
CA TYR A 548 111.10 -7.03 12.98
C TYR A 548 111.62 -8.43 13.31
N ASP A 549 112.82 -8.79 12.85
CA ASP A 549 113.46 -10.09 13.11
C ASP A 549 114.24 -10.09 14.46
N ARG A 550 114.37 -8.93 15.11
CA ARG A 550 115.09 -8.78 16.39
C ARG A 550 114.16 -8.91 17.59
N ASP A 551 114.77 -9.03 18.78
CA ASP A 551 114.08 -8.94 20.07
C ASP A 551 113.64 -7.49 20.34
N VAL A 552 112.56 -7.08 19.66
CA VAL A 552 111.97 -5.74 19.77
C VAL A 552 111.60 -5.38 21.21
N PRO A 553 110.94 -6.25 22.01
CA PRO A 553 110.67 -5.96 23.42
C PRO A 553 111.95 -5.65 24.22
N GLY A 554 113.02 -6.43 23.98
CA GLY A 554 114.34 -6.17 24.56
C GLY A 554 114.97 -4.84 24.11
N MET A 555 114.73 -4.41 22.87
CA MET A 555 115.19 -3.13 22.34
C MET A 555 114.39 -1.93 22.89
N VAL A 556 113.07 -2.05 22.99
CA VAL A 556 112.17 -1.05 23.59
C VAL A 556 112.55 -0.83 25.05
N ALA A 557 112.71 -1.90 25.83
CA ALA A 557 113.14 -1.81 27.22
C ALA A 557 114.53 -1.16 27.35
N ALA A 558 115.46 -1.46 26.45
CA ALA A 558 116.81 -0.90 26.52
C ALA A 558 116.88 0.61 26.21
N THR A 559 116.04 1.09 25.29
CA THR A 559 115.95 2.51 24.89
C THR A 559 115.10 3.34 25.84
N ALA A 560 114.21 2.70 26.62
CA ALA A 560 113.33 3.33 27.59
C ALA A 560 114.06 4.09 28.71
N SER A 561 113.33 5.02 29.34
CA SER A 561 113.77 5.74 30.54
C SER A 561 113.91 4.79 31.75
N SER A 562 114.60 5.24 32.80
CA SER A 562 114.70 4.47 34.05
C SER A 562 113.37 4.39 34.83
N ALA A 563 112.44 5.31 34.58
CA ALA A 563 111.10 5.29 35.16
C ALA A 563 110.22 4.25 34.45
N TRP A 564 110.21 4.23 33.12
CA TRP A 564 109.42 3.29 32.31
C TRP A 564 109.78 1.83 32.60
N ARG A 565 111.08 1.50 32.74
CA ARG A 565 111.51 0.12 33.06
C ARG A 565 111.09 -0.35 34.46
N ARG A 566 111.07 0.54 35.45
CA ARG A 566 110.55 0.22 36.80
C ARG A 566 109.04 -0.01 36.77
N ALA A 567 108.32 0.82 36.02
CA ALA A 567 106.87 0.70 35.88
C ALA A 567 106.45 -0.60 35.16
N ASN A 568 107.22 -1.03 34.16
CA ASN A 568 106.95 -2.26 33.39
C ASN A 568 107.70 -3.49 33.93
N LEU A 569 108.27 -3.42 35.15
CA LEU A 569 108.96 -4.52 35.85
C LEU A 569 110.09 -5.20 35.03
N VAL A 570 110.80 -4.44 34.20
CA VAL A 570 111.88 -5.00 33.36
C VAL A 570 113.24 -4.78 34.02
N GLU A 571 113.84 -5.85 34.55
CA GLU A 571 115.23 -5.86 35.03
C GLU A 571 116.21 -6.19 33.90
N MET A 572 117.11 -5.26 33.58
CA MET A 572 118.16 -5.48 32.57
C MET A 572 119.54 -5.11 33.11
N SER A 573 120.51 -5.99 32.91
CA SER A 573 121.91 -5.70 33.22
C SER A 573 122.48 -4.60 32.30
N SER A 574 123.44 -3.82 32.82
CA SER A 574 124.13 -2.76 32.05
C SER A 574 124.66 -3.26 30.70
N VAL A 575 125.21 -4.48 30.68
CA VAL A 575 125.76 -5.14 29.49
C VAL A 575 124.64 -5.53 28.51
N ALA A 576 123.55 -6.13 28.99
CA ALA A 576 122.41 -6.48 28.15
C ALA A 576 121.74 -5.23 27.54
N ARG A 577 121.62 -4.14 28.31
CA ARG A 577 121.08 -2.86 27.84
C ARG A 577 121.93 -2.22 26.74
N SER A 578 123.25 -2.17 26.92
CA SER A 578 124.15 -1.61 25.90
C SER A 578 124.14 -2.44 24.62
N ARG A 579 124.02 -3.78 24.74
CA ARG A 579 123.89 -4.69 23.60
C ARG A 579 122.60 -4.44 22.82
N MET A 580 121.46 -4.39 23.49
CA MET A 580 120.16 -4.17 22.83
C MET A 580 119.99 -2.75 22.28
N ARG A 581 120.57 -1.73 22.93
CA ARG A 581 120.55 -0.35 22.41
C ARG A 581 121.45 -0.18 21.18
N ARG A 582 122.52 -0.97 21.07
CA ARG A 582 123.35 -1.05 19.87
C ARG A 582 122.63 -1.77 18.74
N ALA A 583 121.99 -2.90 19.03
CA ALA A 583 121.15 -3.63 18.09
C ALA A 583 120.02 -2.75 17.52
N ALA A 584 119.38 -1.95 18.38
CA ALA A 584 118.36 -0.96 17.99
C ALA A 584 118.87 0.14 17.04
N LYS A 585 120.14 0.56 17.14
CA LYS A 585 120.74 1.57 16.24
C LYS A 585 121.22 0.98 14.93
N GLU A 586 121.66 -0.28 14.94
CA GLU A 586 122.15 -0.99 13.74
C GLU A 586 121.03 -1.27 12.74
N VAL A 587 119.79 -1.39 13.22
CA VAL A 587 118.59 -1.59 12.39
C VAL A 587 117.92 -0.28 11.95
N VAL A 588 118.47 0.89 12.29
CA VAL A 588 118.01 2.20 11.76
C VAL A 588 118.61 2.41 10.37
N ARG A 589 117.82 2.91 9.40
CA ARG A 589 118.31 3.17 8.05
C ARG A 589 119.44 4.21 8.04
N PRO A 590 120.49 4.01 7.21
CA PRO A 590 121.54 4.99 7.05
C PRO A 590 120.98 6.36 6.61
N GLY A 591 121.28 7.41 7.37
CA GLY A 591 120.83 8.79 7.09
C GLY A 591 119.53 9.21 7.78
N VAL A 592 118.83 8.30 8.48
CA VAL A 592 117.63 8.63 9.27
C VAL A 592 118.00 8.67 10.75
N HIS A 593 117.59 9.72 11.45
CA HIS A 593 117.77 9.86 12.90
C HIS A 593 116.42 10.06 13.59
N PRO A 594 115.86 9.00 14.20
CA PRO A 594 114.62 9.12 14.96
C PRO A 594 114.81 10.12 16.10
N SER A 595 113.92 11.12 16.19
CA SER A 595 113.90 12.07 17.30
C SER A 595 113.67 11.37 18.64
N ASP A 596 112.81 10.34 18.63
CA ASP A 596 112.59 9.42 19.75
C ASP A 596 112.67 7.96 19.27
N LEU A 597 113.84 7.36 19.46
CA LEU A 597 114.09 5.96 19.12
C LEU A 597 113.25 4.98 19.98
N HIS A 598 112.89 5.36 21.21
CA HIS A 598 112.09 4.50 22.07
C HIS A 598 110.63 4.47 21.61
N ALA A 599 110.04 5.63 21.31
CA ALA A 599 108.70 5.71 20.76
C ALA A 599 108.59 4.95 19.42
N ALA A 600 109.55 5.16 18.51
CA ALA A 600 109.55 4.49 17.20
C ALA A 600 109.69 2.95 17.30
N LEU A 601 110.44 2.43 18.27
CA LEU A 601 110.53 0.98 18.50
C LEU A 601 109.30 0.41 19.22
N THR A 602 108.63 1.20 20.05
CA THR A 602 107.35 0.81 20.69
C THR A 602 106.27 0.64 19.64
N GLU A 603 106.26 1.52 18.64
CA GLU A 603 105.37 1.44 17.49
C GLU A 603 105.67 0.20 16.62
N VAL A 604 106.96 -0.12 16.39
CA VAL A 604 107.37 -1.38 15.72
C VAL A 604 106.97 -2.63 16.51
N GLU A 605 107.05 -2.59 17.85
CA GLU A 605 106.60 -3.69 18.72
C GLU A 605 105.09 -3.91 18.61
N ASP A 606 104.32 -2.83 18.63
CA ASP A 606 102.88 -2.87 18.47
C ASP A 606 102.46 -3.35 17.06
N GLN A 607 103.14 -2.88 16.02
CA GLN A 607 102.93 -3.33 14.64
C GLN A 607 103.23 -4.82 14.49
N LYS A 608 104.34 -5.31 15.07
CA LYS A 608 104.67 -6.74 15.06
C LYS A 608 103.57 -7.56 15.73
N ARG A 609 103.12 -7.13 16.91
CA ARG A 609 102.01 -7.78 17.63
C ARG A 609 100.72 -7.81 16.81
N ARG A 610 100.38 -6.70 16.14
CA ARG A 610 99.20 -6.62 15.26
C ARG A 610 99.36 -7.49 14.01
N TRP A 611 100.55 -7.55 13.42
CA TRP A 611 100.90 -8.40 12.28
C TRP A 611 100.77 -9.89 12.59
N ASP A 612 101.25 -10.31 13.77
CA ASP A 612 101.18 -11.70 14.22
C ASP A 612 99.73 -12.19 14.35
N ARG A 613 98.75 -11.30 14.64
CA ARG A 613 97.32 -11.66 14.69
C ARG A 613 96.77 -12.12 13.35
N TRP A 614 97.30 -11.60 12.25
CA TRP A 614 96.84 -11.89 10.89
C TRP A 614 97.67 -13.01 10.22
N SER A 615 98.73 -13.48 10.86
CA SER A 615 99.65 -14.47 10.30
C SER A 615 99.10 -15.91 10.39
N VAL A 616 99.43 -16.74 9.39
CA VAL A 616 99.04 -18.15 9.34
C VAL A 616 100.19 -19.01 9.86
N ASP A 617 99.91 -19.88 10.83
CA ASP A 617 100.82 -20.93 11.34
C ASP A 617 102.13 -20.47 12.03
N GLY A 618 102.22 -19.20 12.43
CA GLY A 618 103.33 -18.71 13.28
C GLY A 618 104.70 -18.71 12.58
N VAL A 619 104.73 -18.93 11.27
CA VAL A 619 105.92 -18.83 10.42
C VAL A 619 105.65 -17.69 9.42
N GLY A 620 105.79 -16.45 9.89
CA GLY A 620 105.68 -15.28 9.03
C GLY A 620 106.89 -15.18 8.09
N GLU A 621 106.63 -15.04 6.79
CA GLU A 621 107.57 -14.39 5.88
C GLU A 621 107.93 -12.99 6.42
N ARG A 622 109.10 -12.46 6.04
CA ARG A 622 109.61 -11.18 6.59
C ARG A 622 108.56 -10.07 6.50
N ILE A 623 108.30 -9.39 7.62
CA ILE A 623 107.37 -8.25 7.69
C ILE A 623 107.82 -7.18 6.68
N ALA A 624 106.97 -6.95 5.69
CA ALA A 624 107.18 -6.00 4.61
C ALA A 624 105.88 -5.27 4.29
N ALA A 625 105.95 -4.02 3.86
CA ALA A 625 104.76 -3.32 3.39
C ALA A 625 104.40 -3.78 1.97
N PRO A 626 103.16 -4.24 1.71
CA PRO A 626 102.69 -4.59 0.37
C PRO A 626 102.79 -3.40 -0.59
N SER A 627 103.02 -3.71 -1.87
CA SER A 627 103.16 -2.73 -2.95
C SER A 627 101.96 -1.79 -3.11
N ARG A 628 100.76 -2.23 -2.76
CA ARG A 628 99.50 -1.47 -2.88
C ARG A 628 98.92 -0.96 -1.55
N SER A 629 99.76 -0.83 -0.52
CA SER A 629 99.35 -0.38 0.82
C SER A 629 98.64 0.99 0.84
N ASP A 630 99.10 1.97 0.04
CA ASP A 630 98.44 3.29 -0.07
C ASP A 630 97.03 3.20 -0.67
N ALA A 631 96.90 2.47 -1.79
CA ALA A 631 95.61 2.27 -2.44
C ALA A 631 94.63 1.53 -1.52
N MET A 632 95.12 0.57 -0.71
CA MET A 632 94.28 -0.17 0.25
C MET A 632 93.77 0.73 1.38
N VAL A 633 94.60 1.62 1.94
CA VAL A 633 94.18 2.58 2.99
C VAL A 633 93.11 3.53 2.44
N GLU A 634 93.32 4.05 1.23
CA GLU A 634 92.37 4.94 0.58
C GLU A 634 91.04 4.22 0.26
N GLU A 635 91.10 3.04 -0.35
CA GLU A 635 89.91 2.26 -0.74
C GLU A 635 89.09 1.79 0.47
N THR A 636 89.74 1.35 1.55
CA THR A 636 89.06 0.94 2.80
C THR A 636 88.47 2.12 3.56
N SER A 637 89.14 3.28 3.60
CA SER A 637 88.60 4.49 4.23
C SER A 637 87.36 5.00 3.50
N GLN A 638 87.39 5.03 2.16
CA GLN A 638 86.24 5.38 1.33
C GLN A 638 85.06 4.42 1.56
N LEU A 639 85.33 3.12 1.60
CA LEU A 639 84.31 2.11 1.87
C LEU A 639 83.64 2.31 3.25
N LEU A 640 84.41 2.56 4.30
CA LEU A 640 83.87 2.79 5.65
C LEU A 640 82.97 4.04 5.72
N GLU A 641 83.37 5.14 5.08
CA GLU A 641 82.56 6.37 5.03
C GLU A 641 81.22 6.12 4.30
N MET A 642 81.24 5.35 3.21
CA MET A 642 80.03 5.01 2.47
C MET A 642 79.10 4.09 3.27
N LEU A 643 79.65 3.12 4.02
CA LEU A 643 78.88 2.24 4.91
C LEU A 643 78.21 3.01 6.05
N GLU A 644 78.89 3.98 6.68
CA GLU A 644 78.32 4.84 7.72
C GLU A 644 77.15 5.71 7.17
N ARG A 645 77.30 6.22 5.94
CA ARG A 645 76.21 6.94 5.26
C ARG A 645 75.02 6.02 4.97
N LEU A 646 75.25 4.77 4.59
CA LEU A 646 74.19 3.78 4.35
C LEU A 646 73.44 3.43 5.64
N GLU A 647 74.14 3.30 6.77
CA GLU A 647 73.52 3.09 8.09
C GLU A 647 72.53 4.19 8.48
N GLY A 648 72.82 5.44 8.11
CA GLY A 648 71.91 6.57 8.33
C GLY A 648 70.61 6.52 7.52
N VAL A 649 70.59 5.75 6.42
CA VAL A 649 69.45 5.61 5.51
C VAL A 649 68.59 4.39 5.85
N LEU A 650 69.21 3.28 6.25
CA LEU A 650 68.51 2.03 6.58
C LEU A 650 67.65 2.12 7.85
N ALA A 651 66.72 1.18 8.00
CA ALA A 651 65.89 1.10 9.20
C ALA A 651 66.74 0.71 10.43
N PRO A 652 66.48 1.27 11.63
CA PRO A 652 67.22 0.94 12.84
C PRO A 652 67.32 -0.57 13.11
N GLU A 653 66.24 -1.31 12.85
CA GLU A 653 66.13 -2.76 13.06
C GLU A 653 67.06 -3.55 12.12
N GLN A 654 67.39 -2.99 10.95
CA GLN A 654 68.33 -3.60 10.01
C GLN A 654 69.79 -3.40 10.43
N VAL A 655 70.05 -2.50 11.40
CA VAL A 655 71.38 -2.12 11.90
C VAL A 655 71.60 -2.56 13.37
N ASP A 656 70.55 -3.00 14.08
CA ASP A 656 70.50 -3.18 15.55
C ASP A 656 71.40 -4.29 16.16
N GLY A 657 72.15 -5.02 15.34
CA GLY A 657 73.05 -6.11 15.80
C GLY A 657 74.54 -5.73 15.90
N ALA A 658 75.04 -4.96 14.92
CA ALA A 658 76.42 -4.48 14.81
C ALA A 658 76.52 -3.48 13.63
N PRO A 659 77.45 -2.51 13.67
CA PRO A 659 77.74 -1.65 12.52
C PRO A 659 78.04 -2.48 11.27
N LEU A 660 77.61 -2.02 10.09
CA LEU A 660 77.82 -2.68 8.79
C LEU A 660 79.29 -2.97 8.54
N ALA A 661 80.19 -2.10 9.01
CA ALA A 661 81.63 -2.27 8.91
C ALA A 661 82.18 -3.51 9.66
N GLN A 662 81.45 -4.00 10.68
CA GLN A 662 81.84 -5.15 11.51
C GLN A 662 81.15 -6.45 11.09
N ARG A 663 80.29 -6.42 10.06
CA ARG A 663 79.68 -7.62 9.50
C ARG A 663 80.68 -8.38 8.65
N ASP A 664 80.47 -9.70 8.56
CA ASP A 664 81.23 -10.52 7.63
C ASP A 664 81.02 -9.99 6.20
N VAL A 665 82.11 -9.91 5.43
CA VAL A 665 82.13 -9.30 4.10
C VAL A 665 81.19 -10.02 3.14
N ASP A 666 81.04 -11.34 3.25
CA ASP A 666 80.14 -12.09 2.36
C ASP A 666 78.68 -11.79 2.71
N GLU A 667 78.36 -11.61 4.00
CA GLU A 667 77.03 -11.17 4.46
C GLU A 667 76.73 -9.71 4.08
N LEU A 668 77.74 -8.84 4.19
CA LEU A 668 77.64 -7.43 3.80
C LEU A 668 77.43 -7.29 2.29
N ALA A 669 78.18 -8.04 1.47
CA ALA A 669 77.99 -8.08 0.02
C ALA A 669 76.59 -8.57 -0.34
N ALA A 670 76.11 -9.66 0.26
CA ALA A 670 74.76 -10.17 0.02
C ALA A 670 73.65 -9.18 0.42
N LEU A 671 73.86 -8.39 1.49
CA LEU A 671 72.94 -7.34 1.91
C LEU A 671 72.93 -6.17 0.92
N VAL A 672 74.10 -5.69 0.51
CA VAL A 672 74.25 -4.58 -0.45
C VAL A 672 73.69 -4.98 -1.81
N ASP A 673 74.02 -6.17 -2.32
CA ASP A 673 73.49 -6.66 -3.60
C ASP A 673 71.97 -6.85 -3.54
N GLY A 674 71.43 -7.28 -2.39
CA GLY A 674 69.98 -7.33 -2.15
C GLY A 674 69.31 -5.96 -2.15
N LEU A 675 69.98 -4.92 -1.66
CA LEU A 675 69.51 -3.52 -1.72
C LEU A 675 69.56 -2.98 -3.17
N VAL A 676 70.61 -3.29 -3.94
CA VAL A 676 70.70 -2.91 -5.37
C VAL A 676 69.58 -3.57 -6.18
N ALA A 677 69.31 -4.86 -5.92
CA ALA A 677 68.29 -5.62 -6.64
C ALA A 677 66.86 -5.13 -6.37
N ASP A 678 66.62 -4.47 -5.23
CA ASP A 678 65.29 -4.00 -4.78
C ASP A 678 65.06 -2.50 -5.04
N ARG A 679 65.56 -2.00 -6.18
CA ARG A 679 65.49 -0.58 -6.58
C ARG A 679 64.07 -0.08 -6.81
N ASP A 680 63.19 -0.93 -7.32
CA ASP A 680 61.80 -0.56 -7.61
C ASP A 680 61.03 -0.20 -6.33
N THR A 681 61.31 -0.88 -5.22
CA THR A 681 60.72 -0.53 -3.92
C THR A 681 61.24 0.81 -3.42
N LEU A 682 62.54 1.07 -3.54
CA LEU A 682 63.18 2.33 -3.16
C LEU A 682 62.56 3.55 -3.88
N ALA A 683 62.23 3.42 -5.17
CA ALA A 683 61.63 4.48 -5.97
C ALA A 683 60.25 4.93 -5.47
N SER A 684 59.46 4.01 -4.89
CA SER A 684 58.09 4.28 -4.42
C SER A 684 58.01 4.74 -2.95
N LEU A 685 59.09 4.59 -2.18
CA LEU A 685 59.14 4.85 -0.74
C LEU A 685 58.83 6.30 -0.31
N PRO A 686 59.35 7.37 -0.95
CA PRO A 686 59.12 8.74 -0.49
C PRO A 686 57.65 9.13 -0.56
N GLU A 687 57.03 8.88 -1.71
CA GLU A 687 55.62 9.18 -1.93
C GLU A 687 54.74 8.36 -0.98
N ARG A 688 55.08 7.08 -0.79
CA ARG A 688 54.37 6.20 0.15
C ARG A 688 54.40 6.73 1.57
N THR A 689 55.56 7.19 2.03
CA THR A 689 55.73 7.74 3.37
C THR A 689 54.92 9.01 3.55
N LEU A 690 54.95 9.92 2.58
CA LEU A 690 54.15 11.16 2.60
C LEU A 690 52.64 10.88 2.68
N VAL A 691 52.13 9.97 1.83
CA VAL A 691 50.70 9.63 1.82
C VAL A 691 50.29 8.96 3.14
N LEU A 692 51.11 8.06 3.69
CA LEU A 692 50.82 7.42 4.97
C LEU A 692 50.86 8.39 6.15
N ASP A 693 51.80 9.34 6.17
CA ASP A 693 51.87 10.36 7.22
C ASP A 693 50.67 11.31 7.17
N GLU A 694 50.25 11.73 5.97
CA GLU A 694 49.05 12.57 5.82
C GLU A 694 47.77 11.83 6.27
N LEU A 695 47.66 10.53 6.00
CA LEU A 695 46.56 9.69 6.50
C LEU A 695 46.60 9.53 8.03
N ARG A 696 47.79 9.41 8.64
CA ARG A 696 47.97 9.36 10.11
C ARG A 696 47.60 10.69 10.76
N GLU A 697 47.99 11.82 10.18
CA GLU A 697 47.63 13.16 10.67
C GLU A 697 46.11 13.39 10.68
N ARG A 698 45.40 12.77 9.73
CA ARG A 698 43.92 12.75 9.69
C ARG A 698 43.28 11.78 10.69
N GLY A 699 44.08 11.09 11.51
CA GLY A 699 43.63 10.22 12.59
C GLY A 699 43.30 8.78 12.18
N LEU A 700 43.77 8.32 11.01
CA LEU A 700 43.50 6.98 10.49
C LEU A 700 44.55 5.93 10.89
N THR A 701 45.42 6.22 11.87
CA THR A 701 46.51 5.35 12.29
C THR A 701 46.08 3.92 12.57
N GLU A 702 45.01 3.73 13.38
CA GLU A 702 44.50 2.40 13.74
C GLU A 702 43.99 1.63 12.52
N LEU A 703 43.36 2.32 11.55
CA LEU A 703 42.90 1.72 10.30
C LEU A 703 44.07 1.28 9.42
N LEU A 704 45.09 2.13 9.27
CA LEU A 704 46.29 1.80 8.47
C LEU A 704 47.03 0.58 9.02
N GLU A 705 47.15 0.47 10.35
CA GLU A 705 47.78 -0.67 11.01
C GLU A 705 46.99 -1.96 10.81
N ASP A 706 45.65 -1.90 10.88
CA ASP A 706 44.77 -3.03 10.60
C ASP A 706 44.86 -3.49 9.14
N LEU A 707 44.79 -2.56 8.19
CA LEU A 707 44.93 -2.83 6.75
C LEU A 707 46.27 -3.48 6.41
N HIS A 708 47.35 -2.98 7.02
CA HIS A 708 48.69 -3.54 6.85
C HIS A 708 48.81 -4.96 7.43
N ARG A 709 48.31 -5.17 8.66
CA ARG A 709 48.36 -6.47 9.32
C ARG A 709 47.61 -7.55 8.55
N ARG A 710 46.45 -7.21 7.97
CA ARG A 710 45.62 -8.12 7.17
C ARG A 710 46.06 -8.23 5.71
N GLN A 711 47.05 -7.44 5.29
CA GLN A 711 47.56 -7.37 3.92
C GLN A 711 46.46 -7.13 2.88
N VAL A 712 45.59 -6.15 3.14
CA VAL A 712 44.40 -5.92 2.32
C VAL A 712 44.78 -5.51 0.89
N PRO A 713 44.23 -6.16 -0.15
CA PRO A 713 44.47 -5.79 -1.54
C PRO A 713 44.02 -4.35 -1.85
N THR A 714 44.74 -3.66 -2.74
CA THR A 714 44.46 -2.26 -3.12
C THR A 714 43.01 -2.03 -3.54
N GLY A 715 42.39 -2.98 -4.25
CA GLY A 715 40.99 -2.87 -4.69
C GLY A 715 39.95 -2.89 -3.56
N ALA A 716 40.31 -3.35 -2.36
CA ALA A 716 39.41 -3.46 -1.21
C ALA A 716 39.62 -2.35 -0.16
N LEU A 717 40.63 -1.48 -0.31
CA LEU A 717 40.96 -0.48 0.72
C LEU A 717 39.84 0.55 0.95
N VAL A 718 39.12 0.93 -0.11
CA VAL A 718 38.01 1.88 -0.01
C VAL A 718 36.83 1.26 0.71
N THR A 719 36.48 0.00 0.44
CA THR A 719 35.37 -0.67 1.13
C THR A 719 35.68 -0.91 2.61
N GLU A 720 36.94 -1.13 2.98
CA GLU A 720 37.38 -1.17 4.38
C GLU A 720 37.24 0.19 5.09
N LEU A 721 37.62 1.29 4.42
CA LEU A 721 37.38 2.65 4.94
C LEU A 721 35.87 2.91 5.14
N GLU A 722 35.06 2.56 4.15
CA GLU A 722 33.60 2.72 4.22
C GLU A 722 33.04 1.91 5.40
N LEU A 723 33.47 0.66 5.60
CA LEU A 723 33.04 -0.16 6.74
C LEU A 723 33.38 0.50 8.08
N ALA A 724 34.64 0.91 8.27
CA ALA A 724 35.07 1.57 9.49
C ALA A 724 34.27 2.85 9.76
N TRP A 725 34.02 3.66 8.72
CA TRP A 725 33.29 4.91 8.87
C TRP A 725 31.82 4.68 9.18
N TRP A 726 31.10 3.87 8.40
CA TRP A 726 29.67 3.63 8.59
C TRP A 726 29.36 2.95 9.93
N GLN A 727 30.18 1.98 10.37
CA GLN A 727 29.99 1.34 11.68
C GLN A 727 30.18 2.34 12.81
N SER A 728 31.25 3.15 12.74
CA SER A 728 31.53 4.15 13.76
C SER A 728 30.47 5.27 13.80
N ALA A 729 29.97 5.68 12.63
CA ALA A 729 28.88 6.65 12.53
C ALA A 729 27.58 6.09 13.12
N LEU A 730 27.20 4.85 12.79
CA LEU A 730 26.00 4.21 13.33
C LEU A 730 26.09 4.04 14.87
N GLU A 731 27.23 3.56 15.39
CA GLU A 731 27.44 3.43 16.83
C GLU A 731 27.36 4.79 17.54
N ALA A 732 27.89 5.85 16.92
CA ALA A 732 27.80 7.21 17.45
C ALA A 732 26.37 7.77 17.40
N MET A 733 25.57 7.41 16.38
CA MET A 733 24.15 7.75 16.30
C MET A 733 23.33 7.05 17.38
N ILE A 734 23.50 5.74 17.55
CA ILE A 734 22.78 4.93 18.55
C ILE A 734 23.15 5.40 19.96
N SER A 735 24.43 5.64 20.24
CA SER A 735 24.87 6.16 21.55
C SER A 735 24.32 7.56 21.87
N GLY A 736 23.91 8.34 20.87
CA GLY A 736 23.34 9.67 21.04
C GLY A 736 21.81 9.70 21.05
N ASP A 737 21.15 8.55 20.83
CA ASP A 737 19.71 8.41 20.73
C ASP A 737 19.23 7.33 21.71
N ASP A 738 18.75 7.78 22.86
CA ASP A 738 18.26 6.89 23.93
C ASP A 738 17.11 5.99 23.45
N PHE A 739 16.32 6.42 22.46
CA PHE A 739 15.24 5.62 21.92
C PHE A 739 15.80 4.44 21.13
N LEU A 740 16.65 4.68 20.13
CA LEU A 740 17.25 3.61 19.33
C LEU A 740 18.11 2.64 20.16
N ALA A 741 18.78 3.14 21.20
CA ALA A 741 19.61 2.30 22.07
C ALA A 741 18.81 1.31 22.93
N MET A 742 17.54 1.60 23.24
CA MET A 742 16.69 0.78 24.10
C MET A 742 15.69 -0.10 23.35
N MET A 743 15.63 -0.01 22.02
CA MET A 743 14.63 -0.73 21.20
C MET A 743 15.23 -1.95 20.51
N ASP A 744 14.50 -3.06 20.60
CA ASP A 744 14.68 -4.28 19.82
C ASP A 744 13.36 -4.65 19.12
N GLY A 745 13.38 -5.59 18.18
CA GLY A 745 12.17 -5.97 17.44
C GLY A 745 11.09 -6.62 18.31
N ASP A 746 11.44 -7.28 19.41
CA ASP A 746 10.45 -7.83 20.35
C ASP A 746 9.69 -6.71 21.09
N SER A 747 10.41 -5.66 21.54
CA SER A 747 9.80 -4.47 22.14
C SER A 747 8.89 -3.74 21.15
N LEU A 748 9.36 -3.55 19.90
CA LEU A 748 8.58 -2.91 18.84
C LEU A 748 7.32 -3.72 18.48
N SER A 749 7.44 -5.04 18.36
CA SER A 749 6.30 -5.95 18.15
C SER A 749 5.30 -5.88 19.31
N GLY A 750 5.80 -5.76 20.55
CA GLY A 750 4.97 -5.54 21.74
C GLY A 750 4.22 -4.20 21.71
N MET A 751 4.86 -3.13 21.23
CA MET A 751 4.24 -1.82 21.05
C MET A 751 3.19 -1.83 19.92
N GLU A 752 3.50 -2.45 18.78
CA GLU A 752 2.57 -2.68 17.67
C GLU A 752 1.31 -3.41 18.15
N ALA A 753 1.47 -4.53 18.86
CA ALA A 753 0.34 -5.29 19.40
C ALA A 753 -0.48 -4.48 20.43
N ALA A 754 0.17 -3.66 21.25
CA ALA A 754 -0.51 -2.77 22.20
C ALA A 754 -1.30 -1.68 21.48
N PHE A 755 -0.71 -1.04 20.47
CA PHE A 755 -1.36 -0.03 19.64
C PHE A 755 -2.57 -0.62 18.92
N CYS A 756 -2.44 -1.77 18.23
CA CYS A 756 -3.54 -2.41 17.52
C CYS A 756 -4.75 -2.67 18.43
N ARG A 757 -4.51 -3.18 19.65
CA ARG A 757 -5.56 -3.42 20.65
C ARG A 757 -6.21 -2.11 21.12
N LEU A 758 -5.42 -1.08 21.42
CA LEU A 758 -5.91 0.21 21.90
C LEU A 758 -6.69 0.97 20.82
N ASP A 759 -6.19 0.96 19.58
CA ASP A 759 -6.82 1.62 18.44
C ASP A 759 -8.13 0.92 18.04
N ARG A 760 -8.18 -0.42 18.09
CA ARG A 760 -9.44 -1.15 17.93
C ARG A 760 -10.44 -0.82 19.04
N GLY A 761 -9.98 -0.78 20.30
CA GLY A 761 -10.81 -0.33 21.42
C GLY A 761 -11.34 1.10 21.27
N GLN A 762 -10.56 1.98 20.63
CA GLN A 762 -10.98 3.34 20.32
C GLN A 762 -12.12 3.41 19.30
N ILE A 763 -12.08 2.59 18.23
CA ILE A 763 -13.18 2.50 17.26
C ILE A 763 -14.39 1.78 17.87
N ASP A 764 -14.18 0.65 18.54
CA ASP A 764 -15.24 -0.16 19.15
C ASP A 764 -15.99 0.59 20.27
N SER A 765 -15.33 1.54 20.95
CA SER A 765 -15.98 2.41 21.93
C SER A 765 -16.74 3.58 21.32
N GLY A 766 -16.53 3.90 20.03
CA GLY A 766 -17.19 4.98 19.30
C GLY A 766 -18.71 5.00 19.46
N PRO A 767 -19.42 3.87 19.21
CA PRO A 767 -20.86 3.77 19.43
C PRO A 767 -21.30 4.09 20.87
N ALA A 768 -20.59 3.59 21.88
CA ALA A 768 -20.90 3.86 23.28
C ALA A 768 -20.72 5.35 23.62
N ARG A 769 -19.63 5.96 23.15
CA ARG A 769 -19.36 7.39 23.27
C ARG A 769 -20.46 8.24 22.59
N LEU A 770 -20.91 7.87 21.38
CA LEU A 770 -22.01 8.56 20.69
C LEU A 770 -23.32 8.44 21.47
N ARG A 771 -23.70 7.23 21.91
CA ARG A 771 -24.92 7.01 22.71
C ARG A 771 -24.91 7.83 23.99
N TRP A 772 -23.77 7.91 24.66
CA TRP A 772 -23.60 8.75 25.85
C TRP A 772 -23.73 10.24 25.54
N ALA A 773 -23.09 10.72 24.47
CA ALA A 773 -23.20 12.11 24.04
C ALA A 773 -24.65 12.52 23.71
N LEU A 774 -25.38 11.68 22.97
CA LEU A 774 -26.79 11.89 22.66
C LEU A 774 -27.67 11.85 23.92
N THR A 775 -27.38 10.95 24.86
CA THR A 775 -28.12 10.84 26.13
C THR A 775 -27.97 12.08 26.99
N ARG A 776 -26.76 12.64 27.08
CA ARG A 776 -26.55 13.92 27.79
C ARG A 776 -27.37 15.05 27.17
N ARG A 777 -27.43 15.11 25.84
CA ARG A 777 -28.27 16.10 25.13
C ARG A 777 -29.76 15.84 25.32
N TRP A 778 -30.20 14.58 25.31
CA TRP A 778 -31.60 14.19 25.55
C TRP A 778 -32.06 14.59 26.96
N GLN A 779 -31.24 14.34 27.99
CA GLN A 779 -31.55 14.73 29.36
C GLN A 779 -31.65 16.25 29.54
N GLU A 780 -30.84 17.03 28.81
CA GLU A 780 -30.97 18.49 28.76
C GLU A 780 -32.22 18.91 27.97
N GLY A 781 -32.44 18.30 26.80
CA GLY A 781 -33.58 18.55 25.92
C GLY A 781 -34.93 18.33 26.60
N ILE A 782 -35.12 17.24 27.34
CA ILE A 782 -36.35 17.03 28.14
C ILE A 782 -36.56 18.15 29.16
N ARG A 783 -35.48 18.60 29.82
CA ARG A 783 -35.57 19.64 30.86
C ARG A 783 -35.91 21.00 30.26
N GLN A 784 -35.38 21.31 29.08
CA GLN A 784 -35.61 22.56 28.36
C GLN A 784 -36.97 22.58 27.64
N TYR A 785 -37.33 21.52 26.92
CA TYR A 785 -38.52 21.41 26.06
C TYR A 785 -39.60 20.51 26.69
N ARG A 786 -40.04 20.84 27.90
CA ARG A 786 -40.98 20.00 28.68
C ARG A 786 -42.33 19.77 28.01
N ALA A 787 -42.84 20.77 27.29
CA ALA A 787 -44.12 20.67 26.60
C ALA A 787 -44.06 19.63 25.46
N ASP A 788 -43.07 19.76 24.58
CA ASP A 788 -42.78 18.83 23.49
C ASP A 788 -42.49 17.41 23.98
N ALA A 789 -41.73 17.28 25.07
CA ALA A 789 -41.50 15.98 25.70
C ALA A 789 -42.80 15.32 26.22
N SER A 790 -43.76 16.13 26.68
CA SER A 790 -45.09 15.62 27.07
C SER A 790 -45.94 15.22 25.86
N VAL A 791 -45.83 15.94 24.73
CA VAL A 791 -46.50 15.58 23.47
C VAL A 791 -45.96 14.25 22.97
N LEU A 792 -44.64 14.09 22.88
CA LEU A 792 -43.99 12.85 22.48
C LEU A 792 -44.44 11.68 23.37
N ARG A 793 -44.42 11.85 24.70
CA ARG A 793 -44.87 10.82 25.64
C ARG A 793 -46.33 10.42 25.40
N ASN A 794 -47.21 11.38 25.13
CA ASN A 794 -48.62 11.10 24.86
C ASN A 794 -48.81 10.36 23.53
N LEU A 795 -48.10 10.75 22.46
CA LEU A 795 -48.12 10.05 21.16
C LEU A 795 -47.70 8.58 21.32
N LEU A 796 -46.61 8.33 22.04
CA LEU A 796 -46.10 6.98 22.29
C LEU A 796 -47.06 6.14 23.16
N ARG A 797 -47.85 6.77 24.05
CA ARG A 797 -48.83 6.08 24.91
C ARG A 797 -50.15 5.80 24.21
N GLN A 798 -50.59 6.67 23.31
CA GLN A 798 -51.84 6.54 22.57
C GLN A 798 -51.74 5.54 21.39
N GLY A 799 -50.54 5.34 20.85
CA GLY A 799 -50.25 4.21 19.97
C GLY A 799 -50.19 4.51 18.47
N THR A 800 -50.31 5.77 18.05
CA THR A 800 -50.42 6.12 16.60
C THR A 800 -49.61 7.35 16.21
N PRO A 801 -48.26 7.35 16.38
CA PRO A 801 -47.43 8.44 15.86
C PRO A 801 -47.44 8.44 14.32
N THR A 802 -47.58 9.63 13.74
CA THR A 802 -47.40 9.89 12.30
C THR A 802 -46.24 10.84 12.07
N VAL A 803 -45.63 10.84 10.88
CA VAL A 803 -44.55 11.77 10.52
C VAL A 803 -44.97 13.23 10.75
N GLY A 804 -46.19 13.59 10.35
CA GLY A 804 -46.77 14.91 10.62
C GLY A 804 -46.87 15.23 12.12
N SER A 805 -47.31 14.28 12.96
CA SER A 805 -47.35 14.51 14.42
C SER A 805 -45.97 14.69 15.03
N LEU A 806 -44.95 13.96 14.53
CA LEU A 806 -43.57 14.08 14.99
C LEU A 806 -42.93 15.39 14.56
N ALA A 807 -43.32 15.93 13.41
CA ALA A 807 -42.83 17.22 12.92
C ALA A 807 -43.32 18.41 13.77
N THR A 808 -44.40 18.26 14.54
CA THR A 808 -44.86 19.29 15.48
C THR A 808 -43.96 19.43 16.72
N ILE A 809 -43.11 18.44 16.97
CA ILE A 809 -42.17 18.43 18.09
C ILE A 809 -40.90 19.18 17.66
N THR A 810 -40.39 20.03 18.54
CA THR A 810 -39.19 20.82 18.24
C THR A 810 -37.99 19.96 17.80
N PRO A 811 -37.27 20.35 16.73
CA PRO A 811 -36.15 19.55 16.21
C PRO A 811 -35.04 19.31 17.26
N GLU A 812 -34.77 20.28 18.13
CA GLU A 812 -33.76 20.21 19.18
C GLU A 812 -34.01 19.06 20.18
N LEU A 813 -35.26 18.64 20.36
CA LEU A 813 -35.59 17.47 21.16
C LEU A 813 -35.47 16.18 20.32
N MET A 814 -36.08 16.15 19.13
CA MET A 814 -36.12 14.96 18.28
C MET A 814 -34.73 14.52 17.81
N GLN A 815 -33.83 15.45 17.50
CA GLN A 815 -32.46 15.16 17.04
C GLN A 815 -31.60 14.50 18.13
N THR A 816 -31.93 14.70 19.41
CA THR A 816 -31.22 14.00 20.50
C THR A 816 -31.63 12.53 20.64
N LEU A 817 -32.82 12.20 20.11
CA LEU A 817 -33.41 10.87 20.18
C LEU A 817 -33.12 10.07 18.90
N THR A 818 -33.48 10.63 17.74
CA THR A 818 -33.32 10.07 16.40
C THR A 818 -32.70 11.13 15.47
N PRO A 819 -31.39 11.40 15.58
CA PRO A 819 -30.69 12.38 14.74
C PRO A 819 -30.65 12.00 13.25
N VAL A 820 -30.72 10.70 12.95
CA VAL A 820 -30.62 10.16 11.58
C VAL A 820 -32.00 9.69 11.14
N ILE A 821 -32.40 10.04 9.92
CA ILE A 821 -33.64 9.58 9.30
C ILE A 821 -33.30 8.92 7.97
N THR A 822 -33.83 7.72 7.72
CA THR A 822 -33.70 7.03 6.43
C THR A 822 -35.03 7.01 5.71
N THR A 823 -35.02 7.26 4.40
CA THR A 823 -36.23 7.29 3.57
C THR A 823 -35.88 7.10 2.09
N SER A 824 -36.86 6.75 1.27
CA SER A 824 -36.74 6.87 -0.19
C SER A 824 -37.07 8.31 -0.66
N PRO A 825 -36.59 8.76 -1.83
CA PRO A 825 -36.94 10.06 -2.39
C PRO A 825 -38.45 10.27 -2.54
N MET A 826 -39.18 9.22 -2.92
CA MET A 826 -40.64 9.28 -3.12
C MET A 826 -41.41 9.32 -1.79
N ALA A 827 -40.87 8.70 -0.74
CA ALA A 827 -41.43 8.74 0.61
C ALA A 827 -41.28 10.10 1.31
N LEU A 828 -40.52 11.05 0.74
CA LEU A 828 -40.41 12.41 1.28
C LEU A 828 -41.74 13.19 1.28
N THR A 829 -42.74 12.70 0.54
CA THR A 829 -44.12 13.24 0.56
C THR A 829 -44.84 12.98 1.89
N GLU A 830 -44.36 12.03 2.70
CA GLU A 830 -44.88 11.77 4.05
C GLU A 830 -44.50 12.86 5.06
N PHE A 831 -43.49 13.68 4.74
CA PHE A 831 -43.00 14.76 5.59
C PHE A 831 -43.73 16.08 5.27
N PRO A 832 -44.13 16.86 6.29
CA PRO A 832 -44.72 18.18 6.07
C PRO A 832 -43.84 19.09 5.20
N ASP A 833 -44.46 20.00 4.45
CA ASP A 833 -43.75 20.88 3.50
C ASP A 833 -42.66 21.73 4.17
N ASP A 834 -42.84 22.15 5.42
CA ASP A 834 -41.93 23.00 6.20
C ASP A 834 -40.82 22.23 6.92
N TRP A 835 -40.84 20.91 6.85
CA TRP A 835 -39.83 20.06 7.46
C TRP A 835 -38.47 20.19 6.75
N SER A 836 -37.40 20.36 7.53
CA SER A 836 -36.02 20.50 7.02
C SER A 836 -35.00 19.73 7.85
N ALA A 837 -33.81 19.54 7.29
CA ALA A 837 -32.65 18.95 7.93
C ALA A 837 -31.39 19.77 7.68
N ASP A 838 -30.33 19.49 8.44
CA ASP A 838 -29.05 20.20 8.27
C ASP A 838 -28.26 19.63 7.10
N VAL A 839 -28.34 18.30 6.89
CA VAL A 839 -27.58 17.58 5.86
C VAL A 839 -28.43 16.50 5.21
N VAL A 840 -28.39 16.43 3.88
CA VAL A 840 -28.87 15.28 3.10
C VAL A 840 -27.67 14.45 2.63
N ILE A 841 -27.71 13.16 2.96
CA ILE A 841 -26.82 12.13 2.41
C ILE A 841 -27.59 11.38 1.33
N LEU A 842 -27.26 11.62 0.06
CA LEU A 842 -27.90 10.93 -1.07
C LEU A 842 -27.04 9.73 -1.47
N LEU A 843 -27.61 8.53 -1.46
CA LEU A 843 -26.96 7.29 -1.89
C LEU A 843 -27.44 6.91 -3.30
N GLU A 844 -26.57 6.21 -4.05
CA GLU A 844 -26.87 5.72 -5.42
C GLU A 844 -27.33 6.87 -6.34
N ALA A 845 -26.65 8.02 -6.25
CA ALA A 845 -26.98 9.22 -7.00
C ALA A 845 -26.88 9.02 -8.52
N GLU A 846 -26.13 8.02 -8.99
CA GLU A 846 -26.04 7.64 -10.40
C GLU A 846 -27.28 6.88 -10.90
N SER A 847 -27.99 6.21 -10.00
CA SER A 847 -29.23 5.50 -10.30
C SER A 847 -30.46 6.40 -10.11
N THR A 848 -30.35 7.41 -9.25
CA THR A 848 -31.43 8.38 -8.97
C THR A 848 -31.49 9.47 -10.04
N SER A 849 -32.67 9.77 -10.59
CA SER A 849 -32.83 10.92 -11.50
C SER A 849 -32.68 12.24 -10.73
N LEU A 850 -32.15 13.28 -11.39
CA LEU A 850 -32.01 14.60 -10.76
C LEU A 850 -33.37 15.13 -10.28
N ALA A 851 -34.43 14.96 -11.07
CA ALA A 851 -35.79 15.37 -10.72
C ALA A 851 -36.29 14.71 -9.43
N THR A 852 -36.07 13.40 -9.30
CA THR A 852 -36.44 12.64 -8.10
C THR A 852 -35.62 13.08 -6.89
N ALA A 853 -34.32 13.34 -7.08
CA ALA A 853 -33.44 13.79 -6.00
C ALA A 853 -33.78 15.19 -5.49
N MET A 854 -34.35 16.08 -6.33
CA MET A 854 -34.70 17.45 -5.94
C MET A 854 -35.54 17.51 -4.66
N GLY A 855 -36.44 16.54 -4.45
CA GLY A 855 -37.28 16.48 -3.25
C GLY A 855 -36.48 16.34 -1.95
N ALA A 856 -35.31 15.69 -2.01
CA ALA A 856 -34.37 15.58 -0.91
C ALA A 856 -33.47 16.81 -0.83
N LEU A 857 -32.96 17.29 -1.97
CA LEU A 857 -31.99 18.39 -2.03
C LEU A 857 -32.58 19.72 -1.53
N THR A 858 -33.89 19.93 -1.64
CA THR A 858 -34.56 21.13 -1.10
C THR A 858 -34.77 21.08 0.41
N ARG A 859 -34.52 19.95 1.08
CA ARG A 859 -34.74 19.77 2.52
C ARG A 859 -33.54 20.14 3.37
N ALA A 860 -32.35 20.35 2.79
CA ALA A 860 -31.14 20.67 3.54
C ALA A 860 -30.19 21.62 2.79
N PRO A 861 -29.49 22.52 3.51
CA PRO A 861 -28.49 23.40 2.92
C PRO A 861 -27.22 22.66 2.49
N GLN A 862 -26.84 21.59 3.21
CA GLN A 862 -25.67 20.77 2.92
C GLN A 862 -26.07 19.47 2.24
N VAL A 863 -25.35 19.11 1.17
CA VAL A 863 -25.57 17.88 0.39
C VAL A 863 -24.27 17.10 0.29
N VAL A 864 -24.30 15.84 0.70
CA VAL A 864 -23.24 14.87 0.44
C VAL A 864 -23.83 13.73 -0.37
N ALA A 865 -23.51 13.68 -1.66
CA ALA A 865 -24.04 12.66 -2.55
C ALA A 865 -22.98 11.60 -2.82
N PHE A 866 -23.38 10.33 -2.82
CA PHE A 866 -22.55 9.20 -3.18
C PHE A 866 -23.09 8.59 -4.46
N GLY A 867 -22.22 8.36 -5.44
CA GLY A 867 -22.62 7.62 -6.62
C GLY A 867 -21.46 7.18 -7.49
N ASP A 868 -21.71 6.17 -8.31
CA ASP A 868 -20.71 5.58 -9.19
C ASP A 868 -20.64 6.33 -10.55
N PRO A 869 -19.45 6.81 -11.00
CA PRO A 869 -19.30 7.45 -12.32
C PRO A 869 -19.58 6.57 -13.52
N VAL A 870 -19.52 5.26 -13.34
CA VAL A 870 -19.48 4.28 -14.42
C VAL A 870 -20.72 3.41 -14.40
N LEU A 871 -21.14 2.99 -13.21
CA LEU A 871 -22.12 1.93 -13.05
C LEU A 871 -23.48 2.47 -12.65
N GLY A 872 -24.39 2.50 -13.62
CA GLY A 872 -25.78 2.86 -13.37
C GLY A 872 -26.19 4.07 -14.19
N ARG A 873 -27.51 4.21 -14.31
CA ARG A 873 -28.17 5.38 -14.89
C ARG A 873 -29.64 5.31 -14.50
N PRO A 874 -30.30 6.45 -14.28
CA PRO A 874 -31.73 6.46 -14.01
C PRO A 874 -32.48 5.78 -15.15
N GLN A 875 -33.28 4.78 -14.80
CA GLN A 875 -34.15 4.08 -15.74
C GLN A 875 -35.57 4.65 -15.62
N PRO A 876 -36.23 4.97 -16.74
CA PRO A 876 -37.65 5.24 -16.69
C PRO A 876 -38.40 4.00 -16.22
N PHE A 877 -39.53 4.20 -15.56
CA PHE A 877 -40.32 3.09 -15.02
C PHE A 877 -41.81 3.27 -15.27
N GLN A 878 -42.53 2.15 -15.31
CA GLN A 878 -43.98 2.11 -15.41
C GLN A 878 -44.57 1.64 -14.09
N VAL A 879 -45.64 2.30 -13.66
CA VAL A 879 -46.46 1.84 -12.52
C VAL A 879 -47.40 0.72 -12.95
N SER A 880 -47.94 0.80 -14.17
CA SER A 880 -48.80 -0.23 -14.76
C SER A 880 -48.03 -1.54 -14.98
N VAL A 881 -48.70 -2.67 -14.79
CA VAL A 881 -48.19 -4.00 -15.19
C VAL A 881 -48.34 -4.27 -16.69
N ASP A 882 -49.24 -3.58 -17.38
CA ASP A 882 -49.45 -3.76 -18.82
C ASP A 882 -48.31 -3.08 -19.60
N PRO A 883 -47.45 -3.85 -20.29
CA PRO A 883 -46.28 -3.32 -20.99
C PRO A 883 -46.66 -2.53 -22.25
N THR A 884 -47.90 -2.62 -22.72
CA THR A 884 -48.38 -1.89 -23.92
C THR A 884 -48.91 -0.50 -23.58
N ALA A 885 -49.02 -0.15 -22.30
CA ALA A 885 -49.59 1.10 -21.85
C ALA A 885 -48.71 2.34 -22.16
N THR A 886 -47.51 2.20 -22.73
CA THR A 886 -46.49 3.27 -22.87
C THR A 886 -47.01 4.56 -23.53
N ALA A 887 -46.92 5.69 -22.81
CA ALA A 887 -47.19 7.02 -23.37
C ALA A 887 -45.92 7.65 -23.98
N GLY A 888 -45.56 7.22 -25.19
CA GLY A 888 -44.63 7.96 -26.06
C GLY A 888 -43.11 7.77 -25.83
N PRO A 889 -42.26 8.47 -26.61
CA PRO A 889 -40.81 8.28 -26.59
C PRO A 889 -40.16 8.84 -25.32
N LEU A 890 -39.32 8.02 -24.69
CA LEU A 890 -38.63 8.29 -23.44
C LEU A 890 -37.61 9.41 -23.59
N ARG A 891 -37.68 10.42 -22.73
CA ARG A 891 -36.58 11.38 -22.57
C ARG A 891 -35.46 10.71 -21.76
N PRO A 892 -34.19 10.85 -22.16
CA PRO A 892 -33.09 10.44 -21.32
C PRO A 892 -33.13 11.25 -20.02
N LEU A 893 -33.04 10.55 -18.89
CA LEU A 893 -33.02 11.16 -17.56
C LEU A 893 -31.58 11.50 -17.19
N THR A 894 -31.35 12.72 -16.71
CA THR A 894 -30.08 13.11 -16.10
C THR A 894 -30.02 12.51 -14.70
N SER A 895 -28.91 11.86 -14.35
CA SER A 895 -28.70 11.35 -12.99
C SER A 895 -28.46 12.50 -12.01
N ALA A 896 -28.81 12.30 -10.74
CA ALA A 896 -28.51 13.26 -9.69
C ALA A 896 -27.00 13.45 -9.54
N ARG A 897 -26.22 12.37 -9.70
CA ARG A 897 -24.76 12.40 -9.72
C ARG A 897 -24.22 13.35 -10.80
N ASP A 898 -24.66 13.21 -12.05
CA ASP A 898 -24.15 14.02 -13.17
C ASP A 898 -24.51 15.50 -12.97
N GLY A 899 -25.74 15.80 -12.55
CA GLY A 899 -26.13 17.17 -12.22
C GLY A 899 -25.30 17.76 -11.07
N LEU A 900 -25.03 16.98 -10.03
CA LEU A 900 -24.22 17.41 -8.89
C LEU A 900 -22.73 17.54 -9.24
N ALA A 901 -22.22 16.74 -10.18
CA ALA A 901 -20.83 16.80 -10.64
C ALA A 901 -20.49 18.13 -11.30
N ASP A 902 -21.48 18.81 -11.88
CA ASP A 902 -21.32 20.13 -12.49
C ASP A 902 -21.21 21.27 -11.45
N VAL A 903 -21.66 21.05 -10.22
CA VAL A 903 -21.81 22.12 -9.21
C VAL A 903 -21.11 21.86 -7.88
N LEU A 904 -20.74 20.63 -7.57
CA LEU A 904 -20.04 20.24 -6.35
C LEU A 904 -18.60 19.80 -6.63
N PRO A 905 -17.67 20.02 -5.68
CA PRO A 905 -16.38 19.37 -5.74
C PRO A 905 -16.52 17.85 -5.56
N ARG A 906 -15.59 17.11 -6.17
CA ARG A 906 -15.60 15.64 -6.18
C ARG A 906 -14.45 15.08 -5.37
N LEU A 907 -14.74 14.05 -4.58
CA LEU A 907 -13.76 13.16 -3.95
C LEU A 907 -14.04 11.73 -4.41
N MET A 908 -13.00 10.89 -4.49
CA MET A 908 -13.15 9.50 -4.91
C MET A 908 -12.68 8.56 -3.81
N LEU A 909 -13.42 7.47 -3.60
CA LEU A 909 -12.97 6.38 -2.75
C LEU A 909 -12.07 5.44 -3.56
N HIS A 910 -10.85 5.20 -3.07
CA HIS A 910 -9.79 4.56 -3.86
C HIS A 910 -9.65 3.06 -3.62
N THR A 911 -10.03 2.57 -2.43
CA THR A 911 -9.71 1.19 -2.01
C THR A 911 -10.94 0.29 -2.09
N VAL A 912 -10.85 -0.80 -2.85
CA VAL A 912 -11.91 -1.82 -2.98
C VAL A 912 -11.75 -2.90 -1.90
N HIS A 913 -12.75 -3.00 -1.02
CA HIS A 913 -12.78 -3.89 0.12
C HIS A 913 -13.48 -5.25 -0.14
N ARG A 914 -14.15 -5.41 -1.29
CA ARG A 914 -14.79 -6.68 -1.71
C ARG A 914 -13.75 -7.77 -1.94
N GLY A 915 -14.09 -9.03 -1.70
CA GLY A 915 -13.23 -10.21 -1.82
C GLY A 915 -12.68 -10.53 -3.22
N LEU A 916 -12.75 -9.61 -4.19
CA LEU A 916 -12.20 -9.75 -5.53
C LEU A 916 -10.68 -9.62 -5.54
N GLU A 917 -10.05 -10.33 -6.48
CA GLU A 917 -8.62 -10.23 -6.71
C GLU A 917 -8.19 -8.84 -7.20
N ARG A 918 -7.06 -8.36 -6.69
CA ARG A 918 -6.50 -7.05 -7.05
C ARG A 918 -6.20 -6.95 -8.55
N THR A 919 -5.77 -8.04 -9.17
CA THR A 919 -5.55 -8.10 -10.62
C THR A 919 -6.82 -7.72 -11.40
N LEU A 920 -7.98 -8.29 -11.03
CA LEU A 920 -9.26 -7.94 -11.64
C LEU A 920 -9.65 -6.48 -11.34
N VAL A 921 -9.48 -6.03 -10.08
CA VAL A 921 -9.78 -4.65 -9.68
C VAL A 921 -8.99 -3.65 -10.52
N ARG A 922 -7.69 -3.85 -10.72
CA ARG A 922 -6.85 -2.95 -11.54
C ARG A 922 -7.22 -2.97 -13.02
N LEU A 923 -7.58 -4.13 -13.57
CA LEU A 923 -8.08 -4.22 -14.94
C LEU A 923 -9.36 -3.41 -15.14
N ILE A 924 -10.33 -3.55 -14.21
CA ILE A 924 -11.57 -2.77 -14.24
C ILE A 924 -11.28 -1.28 -13.99
N SER A 925 -10.36 -0.96 -13.08
CA SER A 925 -9.97 0.41 -12.79
C SER A 925 -9.40 1.11 -14.02
N ASN A 926 -8.52 0.46 -14.77
CA ASN A 926 -7.95 1.02 -15.99
C ASN A 926 -8.98 1.13 -17.12
N ALA A 927 -9.93 0.18 -17.18
CA ALA A 927 -10.98 0.19 -18.18
C ALA A 927 -11.97 1.34 -17.97
N ALA A 928 -12.40 1.57 -16.73
CA ALA A 928 -13.57 2.38 -16.44
C ALA A 928 -13.37 3.54 -15.45
N TYR A 929 -12.32 3.51 -14.62
CA TYR A 929 -12.12 4.47 -13.52
C TYR A 929 -10.75 5.17 -13.58
N GLU A 930 -10.18 5.34 -14.78
CA GLU A 930 -8.92 6.07 -15.01
C GLU A 930 -7.73 5.58 -14.16
N GLY A 931 -7.75 4.31 -13.73
CA GLY A 931 -6.69 3.73 -12.89
C GLY A 931 -6.71 4.16 -11.41
N ALA A 932 -7.78 4.83 -10.95
CA ALA A 932 -7.88 5.38 -9.60
C ALA A 932 -8.30 4.40 -8.49
N LEU A 933 -8.67 3.16 -8.82
CA LEU A 933 -9.05 2.12 -7.85
C LEU A 933 -7.93 1.10 -7.67
N ASP A 934 -7.73 0.68 -6.42
CA ASP A 934 -6.85 -0.42 -6.07
C ASP A 934 -7.49 -1.32 -5.00
N ALA A 935 -6.89 -2.48 -4.76
CA ALA A 935 -7.26 -3.38 -3.67
C ALA A 935 -6.02 -3.95 -3.01
N VAL A 936 -6.16 -4.47 -1.79
CA VAL A 936 -5.13 -5.29 -1.17
C VAL A 936 -5.08 -6.63 -1.92
N PRO A 937 -3.90 -7.11 -2.35
CA PRO A 937 -3.79 -8.36 -3.09
C PRO A 937 -4.27 -9.55 -2.25
N ALA A 938 -4.90 -10.54 -2.89
CA ALA A 938 -5.29 -11.79 -2.23
C ALA A 938 -4.15 -12.80 -2.22
N ALA A 939 -4.02 -13.57 -1.13
CA ALA A 939 -3.02 -14.63 -1.00
C ALA A 939 -3.16 -15.71 -2.10
N GLY A 940 -4.39 -15.95 -2.55
CA GLY A 940 -4.68 -16.86 -3.66
C GLY A 940 -4.15 -16.37 -5.02
N GLU A 941 -3.97 -15.07 -5.22
CA GLU A 941 -3.37 -14.53 -6.47
C GLU A 941 -1.91 -14.92 -6.60
N LEU A 942 -1.19 -15.00 -5.48
CA LEU A 942 0.22 -15.41 -5.45
C LEU A 942 0.34 -16.93 -5.58
N THR A 943 -0.41 -17.68 -4.78
CA THR A 943 -0.22 -19.14 -4.64
C THR A 943 -1.02 -19.97 -5.64
N GLY A 944 -2.00 -19.38 -6.32
CA GLY A 944 -2.94 -20.09 -7.21
C GLY A 944 -4.02 -20.90 -6.48
N ARG A 945 -4.02 -20.93 -5.14
CA ARG A 945 -4.94 -21.73 -4.30
C ARG A 945 -6.05 -20.87 -3.70
N ASP A 946 -7.24 -21.44 -3.51
CA ASP A 946 -8.46 -20.77 -3.01
C ASP A 946 -8.70 -19.37 -3.60
N ARG A 947 -8.48 -19.25 -4.92
CA ARG A 947 -8.66 -17.99 -5.65
C ARG A 947 -10.11 -17.51 -5.55
N PRO A 948 -10.34 -16.23 -5.18
CA PRO A 948 -11.68 -15.65 -5.24
C PRO A 948 -12.23 -15.57 -6.66
N VAL A 949 -11.34 -15.45 -7.65
CA VAL A 949 -11.71 -15.42 -9.07
C VAL A 949 -11.13 -16.65 -9.76
N THR A 950 -12.01 -17.51 -10.26
CA THR A 950 -11.61 -18.70 -11.03
C THR A 950 -12.15 -18.57 -12.45
N ALA A 951 -11.41 -19.09 -13.43
CA ALA A 951 -11.87 -19.15 -14.80
C ALA A 951 -11.75 -20.57 -15.38
N ARG A 952 -12.76 -21.01 -16.13
CA ARG A 952 -12.81 -22.31 -16.79
C ARG A 952 -12.94 -22.11 -18.30
N TYR A 953 -11.92 -22.57 -19.04
CA TYR A 953 -11.94 -22.64 -20.49
C TYR A 953 -12.65 -23.92 -20.96
N LEU A 954 -13.49 -23.80 -21.98
CA LEU A 954 -14.24 -24.92 -22.56
C LEU A 954 -13.76 -25.22 -23.99
N GLU A 955 -12.95 -26.27 -24.13
CA GLU A 955 -12.42 -26.72 -25.42
C GLU A 955 -13.53 -27.17 -26.40
N ASP A 956 -14.61 -27.75 -25.89
CA ASP A 956 -15.76 -28.21 -26.69
C ASP A 956 -16.80 -27.13 -26.99
N GLY A 957 -16.51 -25.86 -26.66
CA GLY A 957 -17.38 -24.71 -26.87
C GLY A 957 -17.51 -24.29 -28.34
N THR A 958 -17.93 -25.21 -29.21
CA THR A 958 -18.12 -24.97 -30.65
C THR A 958 -19.60 -25.00 -31.06
N GLY A 959 -19.93 -24.32 -32.16
CA GLY A 959 -21.30 -24.30 -32.69
C GLY A 959 -21.42 -23.67 -34.07
N ILE A 960 -22.61 -23.73 -34.65
CA ILE A 960 -22.93 -23.13 -35.95
C ILE A 960 -23.51 -21.73 -35.69
N PRO A 961 -23.05 -20.67 -36.39
CA PRO A 961 -23.64 -19.33 -36.29
C PRO A 961 -25.14 -19.36 -36.62
N LEU A 962 -25.92 -18.52 -35.94
CA LEU A 962 -27.36 -18.39 -36.21
C LEU A 962 -27.59 -17.83 -37.62
N THR A 963 -28.69 -18.23 -38.27
CA THR A 963 -29.04 -17.79 -39.63
C THR A 963 -29.12 -16.27 -39.70
N GLY A 964 -28.20 -15.64 -40.44
CA GLY A 964 -28.11 -14.18 -40.60
C GLY A 964 -27.15 -13.46 -39.62
N GLY A 965 -26.41 -14.19 -38.79
CA GLY A 965 -25.37 -13.62 -37.92
C GLY A 965 -24.00 -14.29 -38.11
N ASP A 966 -22.93 -13.54 -37.85
CA ASP A 966 -21.54 -14.01 -37.99
C ASP A 966 -21.02 -14.75 -36.73
N ALA A 967 -21.83 -14.86 -35.67
CA ALA A 967 -21.41 -15.34 -34.35
C ALA A 967 -22.08 -16.63 -33.87
N VAL A 968 -21.28 -17.48 -33.23
CA VAL A 968 -21.76 -18.62 -32.45
C VAL A 968 -22.17 -18.12 -31.07
N VAL A 969 -23.48 -18.15 -30.80
CA VAL A 969 -24.05 -17.63 -29.55
C VAL A 969 -24.73 -18.76 -28.75
N SER A 970 -24.40 -18.82 -27.46
CA SER A 970 -24.91 -19.78 -26.47
C SER A 970 -24.66 -21.23 -26.84
N THR A 971 -23.39 -21.65 -26.77
CA THR A 971 -22.98 -23.05 -27.01
C THR A 971 -23.55 -23.98 -25.95
N ALA A 972 -23.78 -25.25 -26.31
CA ALA A 972 -24.28 -26.26 -25.37
C ALA A 972 -23.29 -26.52 -24.23
N ALA A 973 -21.98 -26.51 -24.52
CA ALA A 973 -20.92 -26.70 -23.53
C ALA A 973 -20.94 -25.60 -22.46
N GLU A 974 -21.05 -24.33 -22.86
CA GLU A 974 -21.05 -23.19 -21.94
C GLU A 974 -22.33 -23.12 -21.10
N VAL A 975 -23.49 -23.44 -21.68
CA VAL A 975 -24.75 -23.60 -20.92
C VAL A 975 -24.62 -24.74 -19.91
N GLY A 976 -24.08 -25.89 -20.31
CA GLY A 976 -23.86 -27.05 -19.44
C GLY A 976 -22.93 -26.74 -18.26
N ALA A 977 -21.77 -26.13 -18.53
CA ALA A 977 -20.81 -25.74 -17.50
C ALA A 977 -21.36 -24.65 -16.56
N SER A 978 -22.18 -23.73 -17.06
CA SER A 978 -22.88 -22.75 -16.21
C SER A 978 -23.88 -23.42 -15.26
N VAL A 979 -24.62 -24.43 -15.73
CA VAL A 979 -25.51 -25.23 -14.89
C VAL A 979 -24.69 -26.02 -13.86
N GLU A 980 -23.61 -26.67 -14.26
CA GLU A 980 -22.71 -27.40 -13.35
C GLU A 980 -22.20 -26.50 -12.22
N ALA A 981 -21.68 -25.31 -12.56
CA ALA A 981 -21.21 -24.33 -11.58
C ALA A 981 -22.30 -23.90 -10.59
N VAL A 982 -23.55 -23.74 -11.05
CA VAL A 982 -24.69 -23.44 -10.17
C VAL A 982 -24.94 -24.57 -9.17
N PHE A 983 -24.98 -25.83 -9.62
CA PHE A 983 -25.25 -26.96 -8.72
C PHE A 983 -24.06 -27.31 -7.82
N GLU A 984 -22.83 -27.10 -8.27
CA GLU A 984 -21.63 -27.19 -7.41
C GLU A 984 -21.66 -26.16 -6.29
N HIS A 985 -22.02 -24.91 -6.61
CA HIS A 985 -22.19 -23.86 -5.61
C HIS A 985 -23.23 -24.26 -4.56
N ILE A 986 -24.41 -24.70 -4.99
CA ILE A 986 -25.48 -25.13 -4.06
C ILE A 986 -25.01 -26.28 -3.16
N ARG A 987 -24.17 -27.19 -3.68
CA ARG A 987 -23.66 -28.34 -2.92
C ARG A 987 -22.59 -27.95 -1.90
N HIS A 988 -21.65 -27.10 -2.28
CA HIS A 988 -20.46 -26.80 -1.48
C HIS A 988 -20.60 -25.52 -0.64
N ARG A 989 -21.45 -24.58 -1.07
CA ARG A 989 -21.67 -23.29 -0.43
C ARG A 989 -23.16 -22.94 -0.42
N PRO A 990 -24.02 -23.80 0.17
CA PRO A 990 -25.45 -23.56 0.18
C PRO A 990 -25.80 -22.23 0.84
N ASP A 991 -25.04 -21.72 1.80
CA ASP A 991 -25.37 -20.48 2.53
C ASP A 991 -25.03 -19.19 1.78
N GLU A 992 -24.17 -19.26 0.76
CA GLU A 992 -23.79 -18.11 -0.05
C GLU A 992 -24.83 -17.86 -1.16
N SER A 993 -25.21 -16.62 -1.37
CA SER A 993 -26.11 -16.22 -2.45
C SER A 993 -25.43 -16.30 -3.83
N LEU A 994 -26.20 -16.55 -4.90
CA LEU A 994 -25.67 -16.81 -6.24
C LEU A 994 -26.45 -16.08 -7.34
N ALA A 995 -25.73 -15.53 -8.32
CA ALA A 995 -26.30 -15.09 -9.59
C ALA A 995 -25.50 -15.60 -10.79
N VAL A 996 -26.17 -15.71 -11.94
CA VAL A 996 -25.52 -15.93 -13.24
C VAL A 996 -25.73 -14.69 -14.11
N ILE A 997 -24.63 -14.07 -14.54
CA ILE A 997 -24.63 -12.89 -15.40
C ILE A 997 -24.16 -13.30 -16.79
N THR A 998 -24.99 -12.99 -17.78
CA THR A 998 -24.70 -13.26 -19.18
C THR A 998 -24.49 -11.97 -19.97
N VAL A 999 -23.77 -12.01 -21.08
CA VAL A 999 -23.59 -10.81 -21.92
C VAL A 999 -24.83 -10.52 -22.76
N SER A 1000 -25.55 -11.55 -23.22
CA SER A 1000 -26.77 -11.41 -24.04
C SER A 1000 -28.02 -11.98 -23.37
N GLU A 1001 -29.18 -11.40 -23.69
CA GLU A 1001 -30.48 -11.86 -23.19
C GLU A 1001 -30.83 -13.27 -23.71
N GLN A 1002 -30.44 -13.59 -24.94
CA GLN A 1002 -30.62 -14.93 -25.50
C GLN A 1002 -29.88 -15.99 -24.68
N HIS A 1003 -28.66 -15.68 -24.22
CA HIS A 1003 -27.90 -16.61 -23.38
C HIS A 1003 -28.51 -16.75 -21.99
N ALA A 1004 -28.94 -15.66 -21.36
CA ALA A 1004 -29.64 -15.69 -20.06
C ALA A 1004 -30.85 -16.62 -20.10
N ARG A 1005 -31.70 -16.51 -21.13
CA ARG A 1005 -32.91 -17.34 -21.29
C ARG A 1005 -32.57 -18.83 -21.40
N LYS A 1006 -31.54 -19.18 -22.18
CA LYS A 1006 -31.09 -20.57 -22.35
C LYS A 1006 -30.53 -21.15 -21.06
N VAL A 1007 -29.70 -20.40 -20.34
CA VAL A 1007 -29.14 -20.83 -19.04
C VAL A 1007 -30.25 -20.99 -18.01
N ALA A 1008 -31.17 -20.02 -17.89
CA ALA A 1008 -32.30 -20.10 -16.96
C ALA A 1008 -33.18 -21.34 -17.23
N ALA A 1009 -33.52 -21.61 -18.48
CA ALA A 1009 -34.29 -22.79 -18.86
C ALA A 1009 -33.56 -24.10 -18.53
N ALA A 1010 -32.24 -24.16 -18.75
CA ALA A 1010 -31.43 -25.34 -18.44
C ALA A 1010 -31.30 -25.57 -16.92
N VAL A 1011 -31.11 -24.51 -16.13
CA VAL A 1011 -31.11 -24.57 -14.66
C VAL A 1011 -32.46 -25.06 -14.16
N GLN A 1012 -33.58 -24.52 -14.66
CA GLN A 1012 -34.92 -24.93 -14.27
C GLN A 1012 -35.19 -26.41 -14.60
N ALA A 1013 -34.82 -26.87 -15.80
CA ALA A 1013 -34.96 -28.27 -16.21
C ALA A 1013 -34.12 -29.23 -15.34
N THR A 1014 -32.95 -28.79 -14.90
CA THR A 1014 -32.04 -29.56 -14.03
C THR A 1014 -32.52 -29.57 -12.58
N ALA A 1015 -33.05 -28.44 -12.09
CA ALA A 1015 -33.62 -28.32 -10.75
C ALA A 1015 -34.82 -29.25 -10.56
N ALA A 1016 -35.67 -29.41 -11.58
CA ALA A 1016 -36.78 -30.36 -11.57
C ALA A 1016 -36.33 -31.83 -11.37
N LYS A 1017 -35.10 -32.17 -11.78
CA LYS A 1017 -34.51 -33.51 -11.60
C LYS A 1017 -33.73 -33.66 -10.30
N ASN A 1018 -33.49 -32.56 -9.56
CA ASN A 1018 -32.64 -32.52 -8.37
C ASN A 1018 -33.39 -31.88 -7.19
N PRO A 1019 -34.29 -32.64 -6.51
CA PRO A 1019 -35.11 -32.09 -5.42
C PRO A 1019 -34.30 -31.52 -4.25
N TRP A 1020 -33.05 -32.00 -4.04
CA TRP A 1020 -32.15 -31.51 -2.99
C TRP A 1020 -31.77 -30.03 -3.15
N ALA A 1021 -31.87 -29.47 -4.37
CA ALA A 1021 -31.59 -28.05 -4.63
C ALA A 1021 -32.83 -27.14 -4.49
N ALA A 1022 -34.02 -27.72 -4.28
CA ALA A 1022 -35.28 -26.97 -4.29
C ALA A 1022 -35.35 -25.89 -3.21
N GLU A 1023 -34.76 -26.13 -2.04
CA GLU A 1023 -34.71 -25.16 -0.95
C GLU A 1023 -33.93 -23.90 -1.35
N PHE A 1024 -32.78 -24.06 -2.00
CA PHE A 1024 -31.95 -22.94 -2.45
C PHE A 1024 -32.70 -22.04 -3.46
N PHE A 1025 -33.35 -22.63 -4.45
CA PHE A 1025 -34.11 -21.88 -5.46
C PHE A 1025 -35.39 -21.22 -4.92
N ALA A 1026 -35.89 -21.69 -3.77
CA ALA A 1026 -37.06 -21.12 -3.10
C ALA A 1026 -36.73 -19.89 -2.23
N ARG A 1027 -35.46 -19.59 -1.98
CA ARG A 1027 -35.01 -18.46 -1.16
C ARG A 1027 -35.48 -17.12 -1.69
N GLY A 1028 -35.76 -16.20 -0.77
CA GLY A 1028 -36.17 -14.83 -1.09
C GLY A 1028 -37.52 -14.73 -1.80
N ARG A 1029 -38.31 -15.82 -1.87
CA ARG A 1029 -39.65 -15.83 -2.49
C ARG A 1029 -40.80 -15.69 -1.49
N GLY A 1030 -40.52 -15.86 -0.18
CA GLY A 1030 -41.48 -15.68 0.91
C GLY A 1030 -41.33 -14.33 1.58
N GLU A 1031 -42.41 -13.81 2.18
CA GLU A 1031 -42.42 -12.51 2.89
C GLU A 1031 -41.49 -12.50 4.12
N ASP A 1032 -41.31 -13.65 4.79
CA ASP A 1032 -40.44 -13.78 5.97
C ASP A 1032 -39.01 -14.24 5.63
N ASP A 1033 -38.66 -14.37 4.33
CA ASP A 1033 -37.35 -14.88 3.91
C ASP A 1033 -36.45 -13.76 3.40
N ALA A 1034 -35.68 -13.15 4.31
CA ALA A 1034 -34.73 -12.08 4.03
C ALA A 1034 -33.50 -12.51 3.18
N ARG A 1035 -33.38 -13.80 2.81
CA ARG A 1035 -32.25 -14.28 2.00
C ARG A 1035 -32.38 -13.83 0.55
N GLU A 1036 -31.27 -13.42 -0.05
CA GLU A 1036 -31.22 -12.99 -1.43
C GLU A 1036 -31.57 -14.13 -2.42
N PRO A 1037 -32.45 -13.90 -3.42
CA PRO A 1037 -32.86 -14.93 -4.36
C PRO A 1037 -31.79 -15.23 -5.42
N PHE A 1038 -31.80 -16.46 -5.94
CA PHE A 1038 -31.03 -16.84 -7.13
C PHE A 1038 -31.60 -16.17 -8.39
N VAL A 1039 -30.72 -15.56 -9.19
CA VAL A 1039 -31.12 -14.83 -10.42
C VAL A 1039 -30.19 -15.18 -11.59
N VAL A 1040 -30.77 -15.33 -12.78
CA VAL A 1040 -30.05 -15.36 -14.06
C VAL A 1040 -30.45 -14.13 -14.86
N ALA A 1041 -29.50 -13.26 -15.19
CA ALA A 1041 -29.79 -11.98 -15.84
C ALA A 1041 -28.75 -11.61 -16.90
N PRO A 1042 -29.16 -10.95 -18.00
CA PRO A 1042 -28.20 -10.30 -18.88
C PRO A 1042 -27.57 -9.08 -18.21
N VAL A 1043 -26.34 -8.74 -18.60
CA VAL A 1043 -25.54 -7.67 -17.98
C VAL A 1043 -26.25 -6.32 -17.97
N VAL A 1044 -27.04 -6.01 -18.99
CA VAL A 1044 -27.84 -4.77 -19.07
C VAL A 1044 -28.89 -4.63 -17.96
N ARG A 1045 -29.25 -5.72 -17.28
CA ARG A 1045 -30.15 -5.73 -16.10
C ARG A 1045 -29.44 -6.11 -14.81
N ALA A 1046 -28.11 -6.13 -14.80
CA ALA A 1046 -27.31 -6.57 -13.66
C ALA A 1046 -27.01 -5.45 -12.64
N ALA A 1047 -27.35 -4.19 -12.92
CA ALA A 1047 -27.04 -3.04 -12.06
C ALA A 1047 -27.43 -3.24 -10.59
N GLY A 1048 -28.62 -3.76 -10.32
CA GLY A 1048 -29.11 -4.04 -8.95
C GLY A 1048 -28.77 -5.43 -8.41
N ILE A 1049 -28.07 -6.28 -9.16
CA ILE A 1049 -27.83 -7.68 -8.78
C ILE A 1049 -26.45 -7.81 -8.15
N VAL A 1050 -26.39 -7.88 -6.82
CA VAL A 1050 -25.14 -8.16 -6.07
C VAL A 1050 -25.32 -9.46 -5.29
N ARG A 1051 -24.36 -10.38 -5.39
CA ARG A 1051 -24.41 -11.70 -4.73
C ARG A 1051 -23.05 -12.08 -4.16
N ASP A 1052 -23.02 -13.05 -3.24
CA ASP A 1052 -21.76 -13.55 -2.67
C ASP A 1052 -20.90 -14.21 -3.75
N ALA A 1053 -21.53 -15.05 -4.56
CA ALA A 1053 -20.94 -15.68 -5.73
C ALA A 1053 -21.64 -15.23 -7.02
N VAL A 1054 -20.85 -15.00 -8.08
CA VAL A 1054 -21.37 -14.72 -9.41
C VAL A 1054 -20.70 -15.62 -10.45
N VAL A 1055 -21.50 -16.28 -11.27
CA VAL A 1055 -21.03 -16.95 -12.49
C VAL A 1055 -21.17 -15.96 -13.64
N VAL A 1056 -20.06 -15.58 -14.27
CA VAL A 1056 -20.04 -14.74 -15.48
C VAL A 1056 -19.85 -15.66 -16.68
N THR A 1057 -20.80 -15.63 -17.61
CA THR A 1057 -20.77 -16.46 -18.83
C THR A 1057 -21.09 -15.62 -20.08
N PRO A 1058 -20.11 -15.36 -20.97
CA PRO A 1058 -20.30 -14.47 -22.11
C PRO A 1058 -21.27 -15.05 -23.14
N GLY A 1059 -21.31 -16.37 -23.31
CA GLY A 1059 -22.21 -17.02 -24.26
C GLY A 1059 -21.74 -16.93 -25.70
N TYR A 1060 -20.44 -16.77 -25.95
CA TYR A 1060 -19.84 -16.71 -27.30
C TYR A 1060 -18.86 -17.85 -27.49
N GLY A 1061 -18.93 -18.54 -28.63
CA GLY A 1061 -18.13 -19.72 -28.91
C GLY A 1061 -17.37 -19.68 -30.24
N ARG A 1062 -16.68 -20.78 -30.53
CA ARG A 1062 -15.92 -20.99 -31.76
C ARG A 1062 -16.75 -21.68 -32.83
N THR A 1063 -16.48 -21.41 -34.10
CA THR A 1063 -16.97 -22.29 -35.17
C THR A 1063 -16.20 -23.62 -35.17
N PRO A 1064 -16.70 -24.70 -35.80
CA PRO A 1064 -15.96 -25.96 -35.93
C PRO A 1064 -14.59 -25.81 -36.63
N HIS A 1065 -14.40 -24.73 -37.41
CA HIS A 1065 -13.13 -24.40 -38.07
C HIS A 1065 -12.25 -23.44 -37.24
N GLY A 1066 -12.57 -23.20 -35.97
CA GLY A 1066 -11.78 -22.36 -35.06
C GLY A 1066 -11.93 -20.84 -35.27
N ARG A 1067 -12.81 -20.38 -36.17
CA ARG A 1067 -13.10 -18.94 -36.32
C ARG A 1067 -13.93 -18.42 -35.14
N VAL A 1068 -13.61 -17.20 -34.72
CA VAL A 1068 -14.25 -16.45 -33.63
C VAL A 1068 -14.73 -15.08 -34.12
N VAL A 1069 -15.58 -14.43 -33.34
CA VAL A 1069 -16.07 -13.07 -33.62
C VAL A 1069 -15.44 -12.10 -32.63
N HIS A 1070 -15.19 -10.88 -33.09
CA HIS A 1070 -14.59 -9.78 -32.32
C HIS A 1070 -15.64 -8.78 -31.79
N HIS A 1071 -16.93 -9.13 -31.92
CA HIS A 1071 -18.06 -8.33 -31.44
C HIS A 1071 -18.87 -9.12 -30.39
N PHE A 1072 -18.80 -8.69 -29.13
CA PHE A 1072 -19.36 -9.36 -27.95
C PHE A 1072 -20.65 -8.71 -27.46
N GLY A 1073 -21.53 -8.27 -28.37
CA GLY A 1073 -22.82 -7.67 -28.02
C GLY A 1073 -22.63 -6.47 -27.09
N ALA A 1074 -23.25 -6.51 -25.91
CA ALA A 1074 -23.22 -5.42 -24.92
C ALA A 1074 -21.80 -4.95 -24.54
N PHE A 1075 -20.76 -5.79 -24.66
CA PHE A 1075 -19.37 -5.40 -24.39
C PHE A 1075 -18.71 -4.63 -25.55
N SER A 1076 -19.22 -4.75 -26.77
CA SER A 1076 -18.69 -4.06 -27.97
C SER A 1076 -19.45 -2.77 -28.31
N GLU A 1077 -20.60 -2.53 -27.69
CA GLU A 1077 -21.36 -1.29 -27.84
C GLU A 1077 -20.64 -0.08 -27.22
N HIS A 1078 -21.16 1.13 -27.45
CA HIS A 1078 -20.58 2.39 -26.93
C HIS A 1078 -20.38 2.38 -25.40
N ASP A 1079 -21.36 1.88 -24.64
CA ASP A 1079 -21.30 1.73 -23.18
C ASP A 1079 -20.57 0.44 -22.73
N GLY A 1080 -19.86 -0.22 -23.65
CA GLY A 1080 -19.33 -1.57 -23.45
C GLY A 1080 -18.33 -1.68 -22.29
N ARG A 1081 -17.55 -0.63 -22.03
CA ARG A 1081 -16.63 -0.57 -20.88
C ARG A 1081 -17.39 -0.62 -19.55
N SER A 1082 -18.46 0.16 -19.43
CA SER A 1082 -19.34 0.13 -18.26
C SER A 1082 -20.04 -1.23 -18.13
N MET A 1083 -20.40 -1.89 -19.23
CA MET A 1083 -20.97 -3.24 -19.18
C MET A 1083 -19.96 -4.29 -18.69
N VAL A 1084 -18.69 -4.22 -19.10
CA VAL A 1084 -17.63 -5.08 -18.55
C VAL A 1084 -17.44 -4.82 -17.06
N ALA A 1085 -17.26 -3.55 -16.68
CA ALA A 1085 -17.15 -3.17 -15.26
C ALA A 1085 -18.37 -3.66 -14.46
N LEU A 1086 -19.57 -3.55 -15.02
CA LEU A 1086 -20.80 -4.02 -14.39
C LEU A 1086 -20.77 -5.54 -14.15
N ALA A 1087 -20.50 -6.33 -15.19
CA ALA A 1087 -20.46 -7.80 -15.10
C ALA A 1087 -19.45 -8.30 -14.07
N PHE A 1088 -18.26 -7.68 -14.02
CA PHE A 1088 -17.14 -8.13 -13.19
C PHE A 1088 -17.09 -7.50 -11.79
N THR A 1089 -18.08 -6.71 -11.38
CA THR A 1089 -18.17 -6.11 -10.02
C THR A 1089 -19.35 -6.60 -9.19
N ARG A 1090 -20.19 -7.50 -9.71
CA ARG A 1090 -21.40 -7.93 -8.99
C ARG A 1090 -21.16 -8.91 -7.84
N ALA A 1091 -20.02 -9.60 -7.82
CA ALA A 1091 -19.67 -10.51 -6.73
C ALA A 1091 -19.18 -9.76 -5.48
N ARG A 1092 -19.58 -10.22 -4.29
CA ARG A 1092 -19.01 -9.77 -3.00
C ARG A 1092 -17.79 -10.59 -2.61
N ARG A 1093 -17.79 -11.89 -2.87
CA ARG A 1093 -16.78 -12.85 -2.39
C ARG A 1093 -16.10 -13.61 -3.52
N ARG A 1094 -16.87 -14.23 -4.42
CA ARG A 1094 -16.34 -15.17 -5.41
C ARG A 1094 -16.90 -14.93 -6.82
N MET A 1095 -16.06 -15.16 -7.82
CA MET A 1095 -16.43 -15.05 -9.23
C MET A 1095 -15.95 -16.26 -10.02
N HIS A 1096 -16.86 -16.84 -10.81
CA HIS A 1096 -16.57 -17.95 -11.70
C HIS A 1096 -16.79 -17.50 -13.14
N LEU A 1097 -15.70 -17.30 -13.89
CA LEU A 1097 -15.74 -17.02 -15.32
C LEU A 1097 -15.80 -18.34 -16.09
N VAL A 1098 -16.88 -18.60 -16.80
CA VAL A 1098 -17.01 -19.75 -17.71
C VAL A 1098 -16.93 -19.21 -19.13
N SER A 1099 -15.97 -19.66 -19.94
CA SER A 1099 -15.85 -19.17 -21.32
C SER A 1099 -15.42 -20.25 -22.31
N ALA A 1100 -16.02 -20.23 -23.50
CA ALA A 1100 -15.59 -21.03 -24.65
C ALA A 1100 -14.44 -20.39 -25.46
N LEU A 1101 -13.96 -19.21 -25.03
CA LEU A 1101 -12.92 -18.41 -25.66
C LEU A 1101 -11.76 -18.20 -24.68
N ARG A 1102 -10.54 -18.16 -25.21
CA ARG A 1102 -9.33 -17.70 -24.49
C ARG A 1102 -8.68 -16.55 -25.25
N ALA A 1103 -7.80 -15.81 -24.60
CA ALA A 1103 -7.14 -14.65 -25.23
C ALA A 1103 -6.41 -15.01 -26.53
N SER A 1104 -5.76 -16.18 -26.61
CA SER A 1104 -5.06 -16.62 -27.83
C SER A 1104 -5.98 -16.91 -29.02
N ASP A 1105 -7.30 -17.05 -28.80
CA ASP A 1105 -8.25 -17.25 -29.89
C ASP A 1105 -8.64 -15.92 -30.55
N LEU A 1106 -8.39 -14.78 -29.90
CA LEU A 1106 -8.82 -13.44 -30.30
C LEU A 1106 -7.65 -12.61 -30.85
N ASP A 1107 -7.98 -11.64 -31.72
CA ASP A 1107 -7.03 -10.69 -32.28
C ASP A 1107 -7.24 -9.32 -31.61
N PRO A 1108 -6.30 -8.84 -30.77
CA PRO A 1108 -6.48 -7.60 -30.02
C PRO A 1108 -6.55 -6.36 -30.90
N GLU A 1109 -6.00 -6.38 -32.13
CA GLU A 1109 -6.05 -5.24 -33.05
C GLU A 1109 -7.47 -4.98 -33.61
N ARG A 1110 -8.36 -5.98 -33.49
CA ARG A 1110 -9.75 -5.92 -33.96
C ARG A 1110 -10.77 -5.66 -32.86
N LEU A 1111 -10.31 -5.44 -31.62
CA LEU A 1111 -11.15 -5.23 -30.44
C LEU A 1111 -11.07 -3.77 -29.99
N GLU A 1112 -12.23 -3.17 -29.72
CA GLU A 1112 -12.34 -1.80 -29.21
C GLU A 1112 -13.19 -1.75 -27.94
N GLY A 1113 -13.06 -0.66 -27.18
CA GLY A 1113 -13.90 -0.40 -26.00
C GLY A 1113 -13.86 -1.55 -24.99
N GLY A 1114 -15.04 -1.97 -24.51
CA GLY A 1114 -15.17 -3.04 -23.53
C GLY A 1114 -14.76 -4.42 -24.05
N ALA A 1115 -14.79 -4.67 -25.37
CA ALA A 1115 -14.34 -5.94 -25.93
C ALA A 1115 -12.84 -6.17 -25.71
N LEU A 1116 -12.04 -5.11 -25.80
CA LEU A 1116 -10.61 -5.14 -25.50
C LEU A 1116 -10.35 -5.34 -24.00
N ASP A 1117 -11.16 -4.73 -23.14
CA ASP A 1117 -11.04 -4.92 -21.69
C ASP A 1117 -11.42 -6.34 -21.27
N PHE A 1118 -12.44 -6.93 -21.89
CA PHE A 1118 -12.78 -8.35 -21.71
C PHE A 1118 -11.66 -9.28 -22.18
N TYR A 1119 -11.00 -8.97 -23.31
CA TYR A 1119 -9.81 -9.71 -23.75
C TYR A 1119 -8.69 -9.70 -22.70
N ARG A 1120 -8.42 -8.55 -22.06
CA ARG A 1120 -7.39 -8.45 -21.01
C ARG A 1120 -7.74 -9.29 -19.77
N ILE A 1121 -9.03 -9.38 -19.42
CA ILE A 1121 -9.50 -10.28 -18.36
C ILE A 1121 -9.28 -11.75 -18.76
N LEU A 1122 -9.63 -12.14 -19.99
CA LEU A 1122 -9.34 -13.50 -20.49
C LEU A 1122 -7.84 -13.79 -20.48
N GLN A 1123 -6.99 -12.81 -20.81
CA GLN A 1123 -5.53 -12.97 -20.77
C GLN A 1123 -5.01 -13.20 -19.35
N ALA A 1124 -5.52 -12.45 -18.37
CA ALA A 1124 -5.09 -12.56 -16.98
C ALA A 1124 -5.53 -13.89 -16.32
N TYR A 1125 -6.68 -14.44 -16.71
CA TYR A 1125 -7.28 -15.60 -16.04
C TYR A 1125 -7.26 -16.91 -16.83
N LEU A 1126 -7.19 -16.85 -18.16
CA LEU A 1126 -7.10 -18.00 -19.06
C LEU A 1126 -5.83 -17.98 -19.92
N GLY A 1127 -4.85 -17.11 -19.59
CA GLY A 1127 -3.51 -17.08 -20.18
C GLY A 1127 -2.46 -17.78 -19.31
N GLU A 1128 -1.18 -17.62 -19.66
CA GLU A 1128 -0.08 -18.14 -18.86
C GLU A 1128 0.09 -17.35 -17.54
N PRO A 1129 0.36 -18.02 -16.40
CA PRO A 1129 0.55 -17.34 -15.12
C PRO A 1129 1.79 -16.44 -15.16
N ALA A 1130 1.70 -15.27 -14.52
CA ALA A 1130 2.82 -14.36 -14.38
C ALA A 1130 3.93 -15.01 -13.52
N ARG A 1131 5.18 -14.86 -13.96
CA ARG A 1131 6.36 -15.31 -13.20
C ARG A 1131 6.88 -14.19 -12.31
N PRO A 1132 7.46 -14.50 -11.13
CA PRO A 1132 8.12 -13.51 -10.30
C PRO A 1132 9.22 -12.82 -11.09
N PRO A 1133 9.31 -11.48 -11.04
CA PRO A 1133 10.35 -10.76 -11.73
C PRO A 1133 11.71 -11.08 -11.09
N GLN A 1134 12.71 -11.40 -11.92
CA GLN A 1134 14.10 -11.48 -11.47
C GLN A 1134 14.65 -10.05 -11.35
N THR A 1135 14.34 -9.38 -10.25
CA THR A 1135 14.73 -7.99 -10.02
C THR A 1135 15.51 -7.88 -8.71
N THR A 1136 16.63 -7.15 -8.75
CA THR A 1136 17.40 -6.81 -7.55
C THR A 1136 16.68 -5.70 -6.81
N LEU A 1137 16.44 -5.87 -5.51
CA LEU A 1137 15.81 -4.84 -4.69
C LEU A 1137 16.78 -3.68 -4.43
N PRO A 1138 16.29 -2.42 -4.45
CA PRO A 1138 17.13 -1.26 -4.12
C PRO A 1138 17.62 -1.26 -2.67
N ASN A 1139 16.89 -1.90 -1.75
CA ASN A 1139 17.22 -1.96 -0.33
C ASN A 1139 18.08 -3.20 -0.03
N PRO A 1140 19.38 -3.06 0.32
CA PRO A 1140 20.27 -4.18 0.58
C PRO A 1140 19.83 -5.06 1.76
N LEU A 1141 19.22 -4.47 2.79
CA LEU A 1141 18.73 -5.21 3.96
C LEU A 1141 17.61 -6.20 3.59
N VAL A 1142 16.64 -5.72 2.80
CA VAL A 1142 15.50 -6.52 2.35
C VAL A 1142 15.96 -7.55 1.30
N GLN A 1143 16.96 -7.19 0.47
CA GLN A 1143 17.58 -8.11 -0.48
C GLN A 1143 18.27 -9.28 0.23
N ASP A 1144 19.05 -9.02 1.29
CA ASP A 1144 19.74 -10.06 2.07
C ASP A 1144 18.73 -11.05 2.67
N LEU A 1145 17.67 -10.54 3.31
CA LEU A 1145 16.62 -11.40 3.88
C LEU A 1145 15.88 -12.22 2.80
N LYS A 1146 15.61 -11.64 1.63
CA LYS A 1146 15.02 -12.35 0.48
C LYS A 1146 15.93 -13.50 0.04
N ASP A 1147 17.23 -13.27 -0.07
CA ASP A 1147 18.19 -14.29 -0.51
C ASP A 1147 18.37 -15.42 0.52
N ARG A 1148 18.25 -15.12 1.83
CA ARG A 1148 18.19 -16.14 2.88
C ARG A 1148 16.92 -16.98 2.80
N LEU A 1149 15.75 -16.35 2.66
CA LEU A 1149 14.48 -17.06 2.52
C LEU A 1149 14.45 -17.97 1.27
N ASP A 1150 15.03 -17.53 0.16
CA ASP A 1150 15.21 -18.37 -1.03
C ASP A 1150 16.10 -19.60 -0.73
N GLN A 1151 17.16 -19.44 0.09
CA GLN A 1151 18.02 -20.56 0.51
C GLN A 1151 17.27 -21.57 1.40
N HIS A 1152 16.30 -21.13 2.19
CA HIS A 1152 15.36 -22.00 2.91
C HIS A 1152 14.29 -22.66 2.01
N GLY A 1153 14.32 -22.42 0.69
CA GLY A 1153 13.38 -23.03 -0.26
C GLY A 1153 12.02 -22.33 -0.34
N ALA A 1154 11.89 -21.13 0.22
CA ALA A 1154 10.69 -20.31 0.03
C ALA A 1154 10.61 -19.82 -1.43
N GLY A 1155 9.39 -19.70 -1.96
CA GLY A 1155 9.16 -18.78 -3.07
C GLY A 1155 9.10 -17.36 -2.50
N VAL A 1156 9.87 -16.43 -3.06
CA VAL A 1156 9.85 -15.02 -2.63
C VAL A 1156 9.58 -14.10 -3.82
N TRP A 1157 8.61 -13.20 -3.66
CA TRP A 1157 8.23 -12.20 -4.65
C TRP A 1157 8.48 -10.79 -4.08
N PRO A 1158 9.48 -10.05 -4.61
CA PRO A 1158 9.79 -8.71 -4.15
C PRO A 1158 8.77 -7.67 -4.64
N LEU A 1159 8.43 -6.70 -3.78
CA LEU A 1159 7.48 -5.62 -4.08
C LEU A 1159 6.16 -6.14 -4.67
N TYR A 1160 5.62 -7.21 -4.09
CA TYR A 1160 4.43 -7.87 -4.60
C TYR A 1160 3.25 -6.91 -4.60
N GLY A 1161 2.70 -6.71 -5.79
CA GLY A 1161 1.65 -5.73 -6.01
C GLY A 1161 2.06 -4.27 -5.76
N GLY A 1162 3.32 -3.94 -5.50
CA GLY A 1162 3.73 -2.60 -5.05
C GLY A 1162 3.16 -2.22 -3.67
N GLN A 1163 2.68 -3.20 -2.91
CA GLN A 1163 2.07 -3.00 -1.60
C GLN A 1163 2.67 -3.89 -0.49
N ILE A 1164 3.40 -4.95 -0.85
CA ILE A 1164 4.06 -5.85 0.09
C ILE A 1164 5.55 -5.87 -0.27
N ASP A 1165 6.43 -5.54 0.67
CA ASP A 1165 7.86 -5.43 0.38
C ASP A 1165 8.47 -6.79 -0.02
N LEU A 1166 8.13 -7.85 0.72
CA LEU A 1166 8.41 -9.23 0.34
C LEU A 1166 7.19 -10.12 0.58
N ALA A 1167 6.72 -10.81 -0.45
CA ALA A 1167 5.74 -11.87 -0.31
C ALA A 1167 6.46 -13.22 -0.37
N ALA A 1168 6.51 -13.92 0.77
CA ALA A 1168 7.16 -15.22 0.88
C ALA A 1168 6.10 -16.33 1.01
N TRP A 1169 6.29 -17.48 0.37
CA TRP A 1169 5.35 -18.60 0.45
C TRP A 1169 6.03 -19.95 0.28
N HIS A 1170 5.43 -21.00 0.86
CA HIS A 1170 5.80 -22.37 0.55
C HIS A 1170 5.13 -22.82 -0.76
N PRO A 1171 5.86 -23.41 -1.73
CA PRO A 1171 5.31 -23.77 -3.04
C PRO A 1171 4.12 -24.75 -3.04
N ARG A 1172 3.97 -25.61 -2.02
CA ARG A 1172 2.98 -26.71 -2.00
C ARG A 1172 1.91 -26.59 -0.92
N ARG A 1173 2.20 -25.96 0.23
CA ARG A 1173 1.27 -25.82 1.37
C ARG A 1173 1.37 -24.45 2.04
N GLY A 1174 0.71 -24.25 3.17
CA GLY A 1174 0.79 -23.05 4.01
C GLY A 1174 0.11 -21.79 3.46
N ALA A 1175 -0.23 -20.87 4.36
CA ALA A 1175 -0.62 -19.51 3.99
C ALA A 1175 0.65 -18.69 3.67
N PRO A 1176 0.64 -17.81 2.65
CA PRO A 1176 1.77 -16.96 2.35
C PRO A 1176 1.95 -15.87 3.41
N LEU A 1177 3.19 -15.42 3.58
CA LEU A 1177 3.62 -14.39 4.51
C LEU A 1177 3.88 -13.08 3.76
N ALA A 1178 3.17 -12.01 4.15
CA ALA A 1178 3.38 -10.65 3.68
C ALA A 1178 4.30 -9.92 4.67
N LEU A 1179 5.50 -9.59 4.21
CA LEU A 1179 6.51 -8.89 5.00
C LEU A 1179 6.54 -7.40 4.61
N THR A 1180 6.51 -6.53 5.61
CA THR A 1180 6.54 -5.07 5.46
C THR A 1180 7.77 -4.48 6.15
N ALA A 1181 8.56 -3.67 5.46
CA ALA A 1181 9.76 -3.02 5.99
C ALA A 1181 9.41 -1.69 6.65
N ASP A 1182 9.74 -1.55 7.93
CA ASP A 1182 9.52 -0.31 8.71
C ASP A 1182 10.35 0.89 8.20
N GLY A 1183 11.50 0.63 7.57
CA GLY A 1183 12.38 1.65 6.99
C GLY A 1183 12.02 2.06 5.55
N SER A 1184 10.93 1.56 4.97
CA SER A 1184 10.55 1.94 3.61
C SER A 1184 9.90 3.34 3.58
N ASP A 1185 10.16 4.11 2.52
CA ASP A 1185 9.58 5.46 2.37
C ASP A 1185 8.05 5.44 2.36
N TRP A 1186 7.46 4.39 1.80
CA TRP A 1186 6.00 4.24 1.77
C TRP A 1186 5.44 3.93 3.16
N TYR A 1187 6.11 3.12 3.98
CA TYR A 1187 5.69 2.86 5.37
C TYR A 1187 5.74 4.12 6.22
N ALA A 1188 6.76 4.97 6.01
CA ALA A 1188 6.91 6.23 6.72
C ALA A 1188 5.83 7.27 6.37
N GLN A 1189 5.24 7.22 5.18
CA GLN A 1189 4.20 8.16 4.74
C GLN A 1189 2.78 7.77 5.19
N LEU A 1190 2.58 6.52 5.60
CA LEU A 1190 1.27 6.05 6.05
C LEU A 1190 1.02 6.44 7.51
N PRO A 1191 -0.24 6.77 7.87
CA PRO A 1191 -0.62 6.94 9.26
C PRO A 1191 -0.31 5.69 10.09
N VAL A 1192 0.01 5.86 11.39
CA VAL A 1192 0.31 4.74 12.29
C VAL A 1192 -0.81 3.68 12.26
N ARG A 1193 -2.07 4.12 12.28
CA ARG A 1193 -3.22 3.21 12.15
C ARG A 1193 -3.17 2.35 10.89
N GLU A 1194 -2.86 2.97 9.75
CA GLU A 1194 -2.92 2.28 8.46
C GLU A 1194 -1.79 1.26 8.33
N ARG A 1195 -0.55 1.67 8.65
CA ARG A 1195 0.64 0.81 8.51
C ARG A 1195 0.72 -0.32 9.53
N THR A 1196 0.19 -0.10 10.74
CA THR A 1196 0.30 -1.05 11.87
C THR A 1196 -0.96 -1.92 12.04
N ARG A 1197 -2.17 -1.40 11.73
CA ARG A 1197 -3.42 -2.14 11.94
C ARG A 1197 -4.26 -2.35 10.68
N THR A 1198 -4.80 -1.29 10.09
CA THR A 1198 -5.89 -1.43 9.09
C THR A 1198 -5.44 -2.25 7.87
N ARG A 1199 -4.25 -1.97 7.34
CA ARG A 1199 -3.70 -2.71 6.20
C ARG A 1199 -3.37 -4.16 6.55
N VAL A 1200 -2.82 -4.39 7.75
CA VAL A 1200 -2.51 -5.73 8.28
C VAL A 1200 -3.78 -6.58 8.39
N GLU A 1201 -4.85 -6.02 8.94
CA GLU A 1201 -6.15 -6.69 9.04
C GLU A 1201 -6.77 -6.97 7.67
N GLN A 1202 -6.62 -6.05 6.72
CA GLN A 1202 -7.05 -6.27 5.33
C GLN A 1202 -6.27 -7.42 4.69
N LEU A 1203 -4.95 -7.50 4.87
CA LEU A 1203 -4.13 -8.62 4.38
C LEU A 1203 -4.56 -9.96 5.01
N HIS A 1204 -4.80 -9.99 6.32
CA HIS A 1204 -5.32 -11.19 7.00
C HIS A 1204 -6.67 -11.64 6.45
N ALA A 1205 -7.61 -10.71 6.25
CA ALA A 1205 -8.92 -11.01 5.64
C ALA A 1205 -8.80 -11.55 4.20
N ARG A 1206 -7.65 -11.34 3.55
CA ARG A 1206 -7.30 -11.78 2.19
C ARG A 1206 -6.43 -13.04 2.16
N GLY A 1207 -6.26 -13.71 3.31
CA GLY A 1207 -5.59 -15.00 3.43
C GLY A 1207 -4.08 -14.93 3.68
N TRP A 1208 -3.53 -13.74 3.98
CA TRP A 1208 -2.11 -13.58 4.31
C TRP A 1208 -1.86 -13.78 5.79
N GLN A 1209 -0.69 -14.34 6.11
CA GLN A 1209 -0.01 -14.04 7.37
C GLN A 1209 0.79 -12.75 7.17
N THR A 1210 1.04 -11.98 8.23
CA THR A 1210 1.77 -10.71 8.13
C THR A 1210 2.84 -10.63 9.20
N ALA A 1211 3.97 -10.01 8.86
CA ALA A 1211 4.96 -9.63 9.85
C ALA A 1211 5.67 -8.33 9.43
N THR A 1212 6.02 -7.52 10.42
CA THR A 1212 6.86 -6.34 10.22
C THR A 1212 8.32 -6.78 10.27
N MET A 1213 9.09 -6.38 9.27
CA MET A 1213 10.54 -6.50 9.22
C MET A 1213 11.11 -5.26 9.88
N TRP A 1214 11.40 -5.34 11.18
CA TRP A 1214 12.04 -4.27 11.91
C TRP A 1214 13.48 -4.13 11.42
N THR A 1215 13.86 -2.97 10.89
CA THR A 1215 15.18 -2.73 10.32
C THR A 1215 16.29 -3.05 11.33
N ILE A 1216 16.05 -2.79 12.62
CA ILE A 1216 16.98 -3.13 13.71
C ILE A 1216 17.26 -4.64 13.76
N ASP A 1217 16.22 -5.48 13.68
CA ASP A 1217 16.37 -6.95 13.68
C ASP A 1217 17.02 -7.44 12.38
N VAL A 1218 16.55 -6.94 11.24
CA VAL A 1218 17.09 -7.30 9.91
C VAL A 1218 18.58 -6.98 9.82
N PHE A 1219 19.02 -5.90 10.45
CA PHE A 1219 20.43 -5.51 10.47
C PHE A 1219 21.24 -6.29 11.52
N ALA A 1220 20.69 -6.53 12.72
CA ALA A 1220 21.41 -7.13 13.84
C ALA A 1220 21.61 -8.66 13.69
N ASP A 1221 20.55 -9.38 13.29
CA ASP A 1221 20.58 -10.84 13.13
C ASP A 1221 19.58 -11.31 12.05
N PRO A 1222 19.93 -11.12 10.76
CA PRO A 1222 19.06 -11.50 9.65
C PRO A 1222 18.85 -13.02 9.53
N GLU A 1223 19.77 -13.84 10.04
CA GLU A 1223 19.66 -15.31 9.97
C GLU A 1223 18.57 -15.83 10.92
N THR A 1224 18.62 -15.44 12.19
CA THR A 1224 17.58 -15.80 13.16
C THR A 1224 16.19 -15.31 12.71
N LEU A 1225 16.15 -14.15 12.05
CA LEU A 1225 14.92 -13.62 11.46
C LEU A 1225 14.41 -14.48 10.29
N ALA A 1226 15.30 -14.90 9.40
CA ALA A 1226 14.98 -15.79 8.28
C ALA A 1226 14.47 -17.15 8.78
N ASP A 1227 15.13 -17.75 9.78
CA ASP A 1227 14.70 -18.99 10.43
C ASP A 1227 13.28 -18.86 11.02
N ARG A 1228 13.00 -17.76 11.71
CA ARG A 1228 11.66 -17.47 12.28
C ARG A 1228 10.57 -17.42 11.21
N TYR A 1229 10.85 -16.77 10.08
CA TYR A 1229 9.92 -16.69 8.96
C TYR A 1229 9.80 -18.02 8.20
N ALA A 1230 10.90 -18.77 8.05
CA ALA A 1230 10.89 -20.12 7.47
C ALA A 1230 10.04 -21.10 8.29
N ALA A 1231 10.17 -21.06 9.61
CA ALA A 1231 9.32 -21.81 10.54
C ALA A 1231 7.84 -21.41 10.42
N THR A 1232 7.56 -20.10 10.29
CA THR A 1232 6.19 -19.59 10.09
C THR A 1232 5.56 -20.11 8.80
N LEU A 1233 6.37 -20.20 7.73
CA LEU A 1233 5.99 -20.78 6.43
C LEU A 1233 5.97 -22.32 6.40
N ARG A 1234 6.42 -22.96 7.48
CA ARG A 1234 6.54 -24.43 7.63
C ARG A 1234 7.44 -25.06 6.56
N LEU A 1235 8.57 -24.43 6.26
CA LEU A 1235 9.55 -24.95 5.30
C LEU A 1235 10.34 -26.15 5.87
N ASP A 1236 10.42 -26.26 7.19
CA ASP A 1236 11.20 -27.32 7.88
C ASP A 1236 10.42 -28.62 8.10
N GLU A 1237 9.10 -28.63 7.86
CA GLU A 1237 8.29 -29.85 7.97
C GLU A 1237 8.57 -30.76 6.76
N PRO A 1238 8.76 -32.09 6.94
CA PRO A 1238 8.83 -33.00 5.80
C PRO A 1238 7.50 -33.00 5.02
N ASP A 1239 7.56 -33.20 3.70
CA ASP A 1239 6.37 -33.34 2.87
C ASP A 1239 5.65 -34.66 3.27
N GLU A 1240 4.43 -34.56 3.80
CA GLU A 1240 3.66 -35.73 4.30
C GLU A 1240 3.25 -36.71 3.18
N GLU A 1241 3.45 -36.37 1.90
CA GLU A 1241 3.04 -37.20 0.75
C GLU A 1241 4.03 -38.33 0.40
N GLU A 1242 5.22 -38.43 1.01
CA GLU A 1242 6.13 -39.55 0.76
C GLU A 1242 5.76 -40.84 1.54
N PHE A 1243 4.75 -40.81 2.42
CA PHE A 1243 4.35 -41.99 3.22
C PHE A 1243 3.24 -42.86 2.60
N ASP A 1244 2.56 -42.44 1.53
CA ASP A 1244 1.38 -43.18 1.01
C ASP A 1244 1.66 -44.00 -0.27
N GLU A 1245 2.81 -43.85 -0.94
CA GLU A 1245 3.16 -44.68 -2.13
C GLU A 1245 3.84 -46.03 -1.79
N SER A 1246 4.18 -46.27 -0.51
CA SER A 1246 4.72 -47.58 -0.07
C SER A 1246 3.67 -48.51 0.56
N GLY A 1247 2.42 -48.05 0.68
CA GLY A 1247 1.32 -48.71 1.39
C GLY A 1247 0.21 -49.29 0.51
N ALA A 1248 0.43 -49.54 -0.79
CA ALA A 1248 -0.52 -50.29 -1.61
C ALA A 1248 0.17 -50.99 -2.80
N ARG A 1249 0.72 -52.18 -2.53
CA ARG A 1249 0.92 -53.23 -3.54
C ARG A 1249 0.00 -54.41 -3.25
#